data_AF-A0A3G6N7P6-F1
#
_entry.id   AF-A0A3G6N7P6-F1
#
_cell.length_a   1.000
_cell.length_b   1.000
_cell.length_c   1.000
_cell.angle_alpha   90.00
_cell.angle_beta   90.00
_cell.angle_gamma   90.00
#
_symmetry.space_group_name_H-M   'P 1'
#
loop_
_entity.id
_entity.type
_entity.pdbx_description
1 polymer ?
#
loop_
_entity_poly.entity_id
_entity_poly.type
_entity_poly.pdbx_seq_one_letter_code
_entity_poly.pdbx_strand_id
1 'polypeptide(L)'
;MIEGTYGANGSINSVNNFQNGEIDFQNSSEASVANTGGYYIIEFLLQIPLSANTVSLRTTTNFACRHALYVAHDGSASPVPSIYKDDVRAVGSGNGSTFSPEITFTNANGRYVRIALTTNDGNANSAVTLQWSINGNTFTGVPFSAVTSVPCTDIDTDNDGIPNRLDLDSDGDGCPDAVEAGTATQAGAGNTSTGTLVNTGGTQTGVANAIVGNNTPAAYGTNGFYSGIETNDTSSAAYTGIYSYNQYAIVSTLNLCTDTDGDGIIDLNDIDDDNDGIADAVESPACFYTAAEANVISKINSQFTSPDDDQTDGDIQLLHDGATALTFNFNPFLATANPTGSNLFTIEYPTSLQLATLVVSNRISTTVNANAVVVGSEDGITWSAALTPPTLITAASATTPITFTITTSIPYKFYKIQTGSVPGALAIANTIGEITSTVAASYIPSAHQKPVICSVDTDGDTIPNHLDLDSDGDGCSDLAESGVSPATDIITPLLTNNAGGSYGIANPNGSQLNPTAADVNNDGLNDSVDADLNSITNYTSTYSNAINTAIASCTLFCYRPAVLSGTVLSTPQGITSLHRAGVDADNWPMVRKGAWTALEAKTKGFVPNRLTIAQINLIPAGDLREGMMVYNISSDCLYINTDGTPTGWKCFNTQACPD
;
A
#
# COMPACT_ATOMS: atom_id res chain seq x y z
N MET A 1 18.99 6.80 -42.22
CA MET A 1 18.62 7.73 -43.31
C MET A 1 17.59 7.02 -44.17
N ILE A 2 16.29 7.31 -44.15
CA ILE A 2 15.54 8.51 -43.77
C ILE A 2 14.56 8.14 -42.64
N GLU A 3 14.53 8.97 -41.60
CA GLU A 3 13.52 8.96 -40.54
C GLU A 3 12.16 9.42 -41.09
N GLY A 4 11.09 8.83 -40.55
CA GLY A 4 9.72 9.30 -40.71
C GLY A 4 8.85 8.69 -39.62
N THR A 5 8.76 9.38 -38.49
CA THR A 5 7.77 9.15 -37.44
C THR A 5 6.37 9.37 -38.00
N TYR A 6 5.49 8.37 -37.89
CA TYR A 6 4.05 8.52 -38.08
C TYR A 6 3.37 8.41 -36.71
N GLY A 7 2.69 9.48 -36.31
CA GLY A 7 1.89 9.54 -35.09
C GLY A 7 0.64 8.65 -35.15
N ALA A 8 0.04 8.44 -33.98
CA ALA A 8 -1.05 7.52 -33.64
C ALA A 8 -2.42 7.77 -34.32
N ASN A 9 -2.47 8.11 -35.61
CA ASN A 9 -3.70 8.17 -36.40
C ASN A 9 -3.39 7.79 -37.86
N GLY A 10 -3.47 6.50 -38.17
CA GLY A 10 -3.35 6.01 -39.55
C GLY A 10 -4.67 6.14 -40.31
N SER A 11 -4.67 6.87 -41.43
CA SER A 11 -5.77 6.88 -42.39
C SER A 11 -5.68 5.66 -43.32
N ILE A 12 -6.82 4.98 -43.55
CA ILE A 12 -6.90 3.80 -44.43
C ILE A 12 -6.91 4.24 -45.90
N ASN A 13 -6.04 3.63 -46.72
CA ASN A 13 -6.10 3.78 -48.18
C ASN A 13 -7.32 3.01 -48.73
N SER A 14 -8.22 3.72 -49.40
CA SER A 14 -9.40 3.16 -50.08
C SER A 14 -9.00 2.17 -51.18
N VAL A 15 -9.46 0.92 -51.10
CA VAL A 15 -9.35 -0.06 -52.19
C VAL A 15 -10.61 0.06 -53.06
N ASN A 16 -10.44 0.58 -54.27
CA ASN A 16 -11.49 0.64 -55.29
C ASN A 16 -11.46 -0.64 -56.14
N ASN A 17 -12.51 -1.47 -56.09
CA ASN A 17 -12.95 -2.21 -57.27
C ASN A 17 -14.42 -2.66 -57.16
N PHE A 18 -15.27 -2.02 -57.95
CA PHE A 18 -16.67 -2.37 -58.19
C PHE A 18 -16.76 -3.15 -59.50
N GLN A 19 -17.46 -4.30 -59.53
CA GLN A 19 -18.46 -4.64 -60.55
C GLN A 19 -19.40 -5.75 -60.04
N ASN A 20 -20.71 -5.46 -60.11
CA ASN A 20 -21.88 -6.32 -59.89
C ASN A 20 -22.63 -6.18 -58.54
N GLY A 21 -23.36 -5.07 -58.38
CA GLY A 21 -24.61 -5.03 -57.60
C GLY A 21 -24.51 -5.15 -56.08
N GLU A 22 -23.37 -4.84 -55.50
CA GLU A 22 -23.06 -5.02 -54.08
C GLU A 22 -23.10 -3.69 -53.30
N ILE A 23 -23.39 -3.78 -51.99
CA ILE A 23 -23.63 -2.69 -51.04
C ILE A 23 -22.55 -1.59 -51.14
N ASP A 24 -23.00 -0.35 -51.32
CA ASP A 24 -22.16 0.83 -51.47
C ASP A 24 -21.53 1.24 -50.12
N PHE A 25 -20.22 1.04 -49.96
CA PHE A 25 -19.46 1.50 -48.79
C PHE A 25 -19.14 3.01 -48.83
N GLN A 26 -20.02 3.84 -49.40
CA GLN A 26 -19.71 5.24 -49.69
C GLN A 26 -19.79 6.23 -48.51
N ASN A 27 -20.02 5.78 -47.28
CA ASN A 27 -20.09 6.70 -46.12
C ASN A 27 -19.57 6.13 -44.79
N SER A 28 -18.56 5.24 -44.78
CA SER A 28 -17.83 4.97 -43.53
C SER A 28 -16.68 5.97 -43.38
N SER A 29 -16.97 7.17 -42.87
CA SER A 29 -15.94 8.16 -42.55
C SER A 29 -15.10 7.80 -41.32
N GLU A 30 -15.42 6.73 -40.58
CA GLU A 30 -14.75 6.44 -39.31
C GLU A 30 -14.56 4.93 -39.12
N ALA A 31 -13.48 4.40 -39.67
CA ALA A 31 -12.81 3.26 -39.05
C ALA A 31 -11.72 3.87 -38.16
N SER A 32 -11.98 3.97 -36.87
CA SER A 32 -10.99 4.40 -35.88
C SER A 32 -10.33 3.17 -35.26
N VAL A 33 -9.00 3.19 -35.16
CA VAL A 33 -8.24 2.25 -34.35
C VAL A 33 -7.80 3.02 -33.11
N ALA A 34 -8.32 2.65 -31.95
CA ALA A 34 -7.88 3.19 -30.66
C ALA A 34 -7.13 2.10 -29.89
N ASN A 35 -6.02 2.48 -29.26
CA ASN A 35 -5.33 1.65 -28.28
C ASN A 35 -5.76 2.13 -26.89
N THR A 36 -6.39 1.24 -26.13
CA THR A 36 -6.83 1.53 -24.76
C THR A 36 -6.40 0.34 -23.90
N GLY A 37 -5.37 0.54 -23.07
CA GLY A 37 -4.96 -0.46 -22.07
C GLY A 37 -4.61 -1.84 -22.62
N GLY A 38 -3.90 -1.93 -23.75
CA GLY A 38 -3.44 -3.21 -24.31
C GLY A 38 -4.41 -3.92 -25.25
N TYR A 39 -5.54 -3.28 -25.60
CA TYR A 39 -6.50 -3.78 -26.59
C TYR A 39 -6.63 -2.82 -27.77
N TYR A 40 -6.86 -3.40 -28.96
CA TYR A 40 -7.24 -2.65 -30.16
C TYR A 40 -8.74 -2.78 -30.39
N ILE A 41 -9.40 -1.63 -30.56
CA ILE A 41 -10.82 -1.59 -30.97
C ILE A 41 -10.87 -1.19 -32.45
N ILE A 42 -11.47 -2.06 -33.27
CA ILE A 42 -11.80 -1.76 -34.66
C ILE A 42 -13.31 -1.62 -34.76
N GLU A 43 -13.78 -0.40 -35.05
CA GLU A 43 -15.19 -0.11 -35.24
C GLU A 43 -15.57 0.00 -36.71
N PHE A 44 -16.75 -0.51 -37.07
CA PHE A 44 -17.36 -0.24 -38.37
C PHE A 44 -18.89 -0.20 -38.30
N LEU A 45 -19.46 0.51 -39.28
CA LEU A 45 -20.90 0.71 -39.44
C LEU A 45 -21.38 -0.05 -40.69
N LEU A 46 -22.23 -1.06 -40.51
CA LEU A 46 -22.82 -1.83 -41.59
C LEU A 46 -24.23 -1.33 -41.89
N GLN A 47 -24.48 -0.87 -43.12
CA GLN A 47 -25.83 -0.49 -43.56
C GLN A 47 -26.64 -1.73 -43.97
N ILE A 48 -27.86 -1.85 -43.45
CA ILE A 48 -28.75 -3.00 -43.70
C ILE A 48 -29.96 -2.56 -44.54
N PRO A 49 -30.34 -3.30 -45.61
CA PRO A 49 -31.53 -3.01 -46.39
C PRO A 49 -32.81 -3.12 -45.55
N LEU A 50 -33.77 -2.22 -45.76
CA LEU A 50 -35.07 -2.19 -45.04
C LEU A 50 -35.93 -3.47 -45.19
N SER A 51 -35.58 -4.36 -46.13
CA SER A 51 -36.24 -5.64 -46.36
C SER A 51 -35.54 -6.83 -45.66
N ALA A 52 -34.52 -6.57 -44.84
CA ALA A 52 -33.80 -7.59 -44.10
C ALA A 52 -34.53 -7.94 -42.80
N ASN A 53 -35.03 -9.16 -42.71
CA ASN A 53 -35.68 -9.68 -41.50
C ASN A 53 -34.68 -10.39 -40.59
N THR A 54 -33.54 -10.81 -41.14
CA THR A 54 -32.56 -11.62 -40.42
C THR A 54 -31.15 -11.29 -40.88
N VAL A 55 -30.26 -10.98 -39.95
CA VAL A 55 -28.83 -10.78 -40.22
C VAL A 55 -28.01 -11.72 -39.33
N SER A 56 -27.06 -12.38 -39.97
CA SER A 56 -26.14 -13.33 -39.35
C SER A 56 -24.70 -12.84 -39.46
N LEU A 57 -23.89 -12.96 -38.39
CA LEU A 57 -22.48 -12.55 -38.37
C LEU A 57 -21.57 -13.71 -37.94
N ARG A 58 -20.42 -13.86 -38.62
CA ARG A 58 -19.34 -14.77 -38.20
C ARG A 58 -17.96 -14.28 -38.66
N THR A 59 -16.91 -14.72 -37.99
CA THR A 59 -15.53 -14.66 -38.51
C THR A 59 -15.16 -16.00 -39.14
N THR A 60 -14.20 -16.01 -40.08
CA THR A 60 -13.68 -17.26 -40.68
C THR A 60 -12.25 -17.60 -40.32
N THR A 61 -11.60 -16.78 -39.50
CA THR A 61 -10.20 -16.96 -39.09
C THR A 61 -10.14 -17.48 -37.66
N ASN A 62 -9.26 -18.47 -37.42
CA ASN A 62 -8.86 -18.87 -36.08
C ASN A 62 -7.94 -17.80 -35.49
N PHE A 63 -8.24 -17.35 -34.28
CA PHE A 63 -7.42 -16.38 -33.55
C PHE A 63 -6.46 -17.09 -32.59
N ALA A 64 -5.27 -16.53 -32.37
CA ALA A 64 -4.31 -17.10 -31.43
C ALA A 64 -4.62 -16.66 -29.98
N CYS A 65 -5.11 -15.43 -29.76
CA CYS A 65 -5.39 -14.88 -28.43
C CYS A 65 -6.90 -14.70 -28.11
N ARG A 66 -7.24 -14.04 -26.98
CA ARG A 66 -8.61 -13.83 -26.47
C ARG A 66 -9.29 -12.62 -27.13
N HIS A 67 -10.40 -12.85 -27.83
CA HIS A 67 -11.13 -11.81 -28.58
C HIS A 67 -12.51 -11.55 -27.99
N ALA A 68 -13.08 -10.39 -28.31
CA ALA A 68 -14.50 -10.09 -28.07
C ALA A 68 -15.11 -9.39 -29.30
N LEU A 69 -16.30 -9.85 -29.71
CA LEU A 69 -17.11 -9.21 -30.74
C LEU A 69 -18.32 -8.55 -30.08
N TYR A 70 -18.46 -7.24 -30.26
CA TYR A 70 -19.60 -6.47 -29.80
C TYR A 70 -20.45 -6.04 -30.99
N VAL A 71 -21.76 -6.24 -30.89
CA VAL A 71 -22.74 -5.87 -31.91
C VAL A 71 -23.81 -5.00 -31.25
N ALA A 72 -24.07 -3.83 -31.81
CA ALA A 72 -25.15 -2.94 -31.40
C ALA A 72 -26.04 -2.57 -32.60
N HIS A 73 -27.35 -2.43 -32.36
CA HIS A 73 -28.36 -2.12 -33.37
C HIS A 73 -28.98 -0.74 -33.09
N ASP A 74 -29.13 0.08 -34.14
CA ASP A 74 -29.79 1.39 -34.04
C ASP A 74 -31.17 1.35 -34.74
N GLY A 75 -32.23 1.61 -33.96
CA GLY A 75 -33.60 1.75 -34.43
C GLY A 75 -33.96 3.13 -35.00
N SER A 76 -33.02 4.08 -35.05
CA SER A 76 -33.27 5.47 -35.43
C SER A 76 -32.72 5.83 -36.83
N ALA A 77 -33.34 6.82 -37.48
CA ALA A 77 -33.05 7.23 -38.86
C ALA A 77 -31.97 8.31 -38.99
N SER A 78 -31.14 8.53 -37.96
CA SER A 78 -30.15 9.61 -37.91
C SER A 78 -28.72 9.12 -38.18
N PRO A 79 -27.89 9.83 -38.96
CA PRO A 79 -26.51 9.43 -39.28
C PRO A 79 -25.45 9.87 -38.25
N VAL A 80 -25.84 10.32 -37.04
CA VAL A 80 -24.91 10.73 -35.98
C VAL A 80 -25.18 9.89 -34.72
N PRO A 81 -24.28 9.00 -34.27
CA PRO A 81 -24.60 8.02 -33.23
C PRO A 81 -24.38 8.57 -31.81
N SER A 82 -25.42 8.58 -30.99
CA SER A 82 -25.31 8.43 -29.53
C SER A 82 -25.41 6.93 -29.19
N ILE A 83 -24.53 6.43 -28.32
CA ILE A 83 -24.44 5.00 -27.98
C ILE A 83 -25.68 4.61 -27.17
N TYR A 84 -26.70 4.03 -27.81
CA TYR A 84 -27.80 3.34 -27.14
C TYR A 84 -27.47 1.83 -27.05
N LYS A 85 -27.24 1.32 -25.83
CA LYS A 85 -26.82 -0.07 -25.52
C LYS A 85 -28.02 -1.02 -25.32
N ASP A 86 -29.05 -0.98 -26.14
CA ASP A 86 -30.25 -1.80 -25.86
C ASP A 86 -30.13 -3.29 -26.20
N ASP A 87 -29.04 -3.76 -26.83
CA ASP A 87 -28.82 -5.21 -27.01
C ASP A 87 -27.34 -5.54 -27.32
N VAL A 88 -26.40 -5.15 -26.44
CA VAL A 88 -24.99 -5.55 -26.58
C VAL A 88 -24.84 -7.02 -26.21
N ARG A 89 -24.69 -7.90 -27.21
CA ARG A 89 -24.35 -9.32 -26.99
C ARG A 89 -22.86 -9.51 -27.17
N ALA A 90 -22.13 -9.68 -26.06
CA ALA A 90 -20.76 -10.17 -26.09
C ALA A 90 -20.76 -11.63 -26.53
N VAL A 91 -20.03 -11.97 -27.60
CA VAL A 91 -19.96 -13.35 -28.09
C VAL A 91 -18.53 -13.83 -28.03
N GLY A 92 -18.30 -14.87 -27.21
CA GLY A 92 -17.09 -15.69 -27.10
C GLY A 92 -15.85 -14.97 -26.58
N SER A 93 -15.09 -15.63 -25.69
CA SER A 93 -13.75 -15.19 -25.29
C SER A 93 -12.87 -16.42 -25.13
N GLY A 94 -11.77 -16.53 -25.90
CA GLY A 94 -10.79 -17.62 -25.71
C GLY A 94 -9.74 -17.70 -26.83
N ASN A 95 -8.55 -18.24 -26.49
CA ASN A 95 -7.51 -18.60 -27.46
C ASN A 95 -8.02 -19.66 -28.44
N GLY A 96 -7.63 -19.58 -29.71
CA GLY A 96 -7.85 -20.67 -30.68
C GLY A 96 -9.30 -20.90 -31.13
N SER A 97 -10.22 -19.97 -30.83
CA SER A 97 -11.65 -20.17 -31.05
C SER A 97 -12.11 -19.66 -32.42
N THR A 98 -12.76 -20.50 -33.24
CA THR A 98 -13.75 -20.03 -34.23
C THR A 98 -15.01 -19.60 -33.49
N PHE A 99 -15.54 -18.39 -33.74
CA PHE A 99 -16.88 -18.01 -33.29
C PHE A 99 -17.92 -18.92 -33.97
N SER A 100 -18.38 -19.96 -33.27
CA SER A 100 -19.20 -21.02 -33.88
C SER A 100 -20.72 -20.94 -33.68
N PRO A 101 -21.34 -20.04 -32.90
CA PRO A 101 -22.74 -19.75 -33.14
C PRO A 101 -22.85 -18.57 -34.10
N GLU A 102 -23.46 -18.84 -35.27
CA GLU A 102 -23.98 -17.81 -36.17
C GLU A 102 -24.95 -16.91 -35.39
N ILE A 103 -24.56 -15.66 -35.10
CA ILE A 103 -25.41 -14.75 -34.34
C ILE A 103 -26.49 -14.23 -35.27
N THR A 104 -27.70 -14.73 -35.10
CA THR A 104 -28.86 -14.35 -35.90
C THR A 104 -29.70 -13.34 -35.12
N PHE A 105 -29.87 -12.13 -35.63
CA PHE A 105 -30.80 -11.15 -35.06
C PHE A 105 -31.91 -10.79 -36.04
N THR A 106 -33.13 -10.69 -35.51
CA THR A 106 -34.34 -10.40 -36.28
C THR A 106 -34.54 -8.88 -36.32
N ASN A 107 -34.25 -8.26 -37.46
CA ASN A 107 -34.40 -6.82 -37.61
C ASN A 107 -35.83 -6.49 -38.04
N ALA A 108 -36.57 -5.75 -37.20
CA ALA A 108 -37.88 -5.23 -37.60
C ALA A 108 -37.82 -3.80 -38.14
N ASN A 109 -36.81 -2.97 -37.79
CA ASN A 109 -36.87 -1.51 -38.04
C ASN A 109 -35.53 -0.73 -38.14
N GLY A 110 -34.35 -1.31 -37.86
CA GLY A 110 -33.10 -0.54 -37.85
C GLY A 110 -32.34 -0.53 -39.19
N ARG A 111 -31.60 0.56 -39.44
CA ARG A 111 -30.88 0.81 -40.71
C ARG A 111 -29.40 0.45 -40.66
N TYR A 112 -28.81 0.38 -39.46
CA TYR A 112 -27.38 0.18 -39.28
C TYR A 112 -27.09 -0.80 -38.14
N VAL A 113 -25.98 -1.51 -38.28
CA VAL A 113 -25.37 -2.32 -37.21
C VAL A 113 -23.95 -1.83 -36.98
N ARG A 114 -23.64 -1.51 -35.73
CA ARG A 114 -22.28 -1.18 -35.30
C ARG A 114 -21.61 -2.44 -34.81
N ILE A 115 -20.40 -2.68 -35.29
CA ILE A 115 -19.61 -3.84 -34.90
C ILE A 115 -18.26 -3.34 -34.40
N ALA A 116 -17.93 -3.71 -33.16
CA ALA A 116 -16.62 -3.49 -32.59
C ALA A 116 -15.93 -4.83 -32.37
N LEU A 117 -14.74 -4.95 -32.93
CA LEU A 117 -13.83 -6.07 -32.68
C LEU A 117 -12.78 -5.59 -31.70
N THR A 118 -12.72 -6.25 -30.54
CA THR A 118 -11.65 -6.04 -29.58
C THR A 118 -10.68 -7.20 -29.71
N THR A 119 -9.43 -6.88 -30.04
CA THR A 119 -8.35 -7.88 -30.19
C THR A 119 -7.22 -7.53 -29.24
N ASN A 120 -6.63 -8.56 -28.64
CA ASN A 120 -5.31 -8.47 -28.01
C ASN A 120 -4.21 -9.09 -28.87
N ASP A 121 -4.53 -9.51 -30.11
CA ASP A 121 -3.64 -10.24 -31.00
C ASP A 121 -2.41 -9.44 -31.47
N GLY A 122 -1.25 -10.06 -31.26
CA GLY A 122 0.07 -9.52 -31.52
C GLY A 122 0.94 -10.31 -32.49
N ASN A 123 0.43 -11.28 -33.26
CA ASN A 123 1.24 -11.86 -34.34
C ASN A 123 0.50 -12.54 -35.50
N ALA A 124 1.19 -12.45 -36.65
CA ALA A 124 0.84 -12.84 -38.01
C ALA A 124 -0.17 -11.93 -38.72
N ASN A 125 0.06 -11.71 -40.02
CA ASN A 125 -0.82 -11.05 -40.99
C ASN A 125 -2.16 -11.82 -41.15
N SER A 126 -2.88 -12.02 -40.07
CA SER A 126 -4.16 -12.70 -40.03
C SER A 126 -5.19 -11.70 -40.50
N ALA A 127 -5.45 -11.72 -41.80
CA ALA A 127 -6.53 -10.94 -42.37
C ALA A 127 -7.86 -11.40 -41.76
N VAL A 128 -8.37 -10.66 -40.78
CA VAL A 128 -9.67 -10.91 -40.19
C VAL A 128 -10.71 -10.76 -41.28
N THR A 129 -11.32 -11.88 -41.68
CA THR A 129 -12.37 -11.91 -42.69
C THR A 129 -13.70 -12.07 -41.98
N LEU A 130 -14.51 -11.02 -42.08
CA LEU A 130 -15.88 -11.03 -41.60
C LEU A 130 -16.79 -11.55 -42.70
N GLN A 131 -17.67 -12.46 -42.31
CA GLN A 131 -18.75 -12.94 -43.15
C GLN A 131 -20.08 -12.61 -42.51
N TRP A 132 -21.00 -12.12 -43.33
CA TRP A 132 -22.35 -11.84 -42.89
C TRP A 132 -23.37 -12.44 -43.86
N SER A 133 -24.54 -12.79 -43.35
CA SER A 133 -25.68 -13.22 -44.16
C SER A 133 -26.85 -12.26 -43.94
N ILE A 134 -27.55 -11.91 -45.02
CA ILE A 134 -28.79 -11.13 -44.97
C ILE A 134 -29.88 -11.95 -45.62
N ASN A 135 -30.92 -12.31 -44.86
CA ASN A 135 -32.01 -13.18 -45.31
C ASN A 135 -31.50 -14.47 -45.98
N GLY A 136 -30.41 -15.06 -45.48
CA GLY A 136 -29.82 -16.29 -46.01
C GLY A 136 -28.89 -16.12 -47.22
N ASN A 137 -28.67 -14.90 -47.71
CA ASN A 137 -27.64 -14.62 -48.72
C ASN A 137 -26.33 -14.24 -48.03
N THR A 138 -25.29 -15.02 -48.27
CA THR A 138 -23.96 -14.82 -47.66
C THR A 138 -23.12 -13.83 -48.46
N PHE A 139 -22.57 -12.84 -47.78
CA PHE A 139 -21.62 -11.86 -48.28
C PHE A 139 -20.31 -12.00 -47.49
N THR A 140 -19.17 -11.84 -48.17
CA THR A 140 -17.83 -11.96 -47.56
C THR A 140 -17.09 -10.64 -47.77
N GLY A 141 -16.67 -9.99 -46.68
CA GLY A 141 -15.90 -8.75 -46.76
C GLY A 141 -14.47 -8.96 -47.29
N VAL A 142 -13.83 -7.87 -47.73
CA VAL A 142 -12.41 -7.87 -48.12
C VAL A 142 -11.49 -8.09 -46.90
N PRO A 143 -10.42 -8.88 -47.03
CA PRO A 143 -9.42 -9.08 -45.98
C PRO A 143 -8.72 -7.75 -45.61
N PHE A 144 -8.68 -7.41 -44.32
CA PHE A 144 -7.95 -6.24 -43.84
C PHE A 144 -6.51 -6.60 -43.43
N SER A 145 -5.54 -5.77 -43.82
CA SER A 145 -4.14 -5.92 -43.43
C SER A 145 -3.58 -4.55 -43.06
N ALA A 146 -3.77 -4.11 -41.81
CA ALA A 146 -3.16 -2.86 -41.33
C ALA A 146 -2.69 -2.88 -39.86
N VAL A 147 -2.68 -4.04 -39.18
CA VAL A 147 -2.12 -4.11 -37.83
C VAL A 147 -0.63 -4.45 -37.96
N THR A 148 0.23 -3.44 -37.88
CA THR A 148 1.67 -3.64 -37.69
C THR A 148 1.91 -4.22 -36.30
N SER A 149 2.61 -5.36 -36.27
CA SER A 149 2.91 -6.21 -35.11
C SER A 149 3.22 -5.45 -33.82
N VAL A 150 2.43 -5.71 -32.77
CA VAL A 150 2.79 -5.44 -31.37
C VAL A 150 2.82 -6.79 -30.67
N PRO A 151 3.97 -7.31 -30.22
CA PRO A 151 4.02 -8.64 -29.62
C PRO A 151 3.15 -8.71 -28.37
N CYS A 152 2.36 -9.78 -28.24
CA CYS A 152 1.89 -10.23 -26.91
C CYS A 152 3.11 -10.81 -26.22
N THR A 153 3.91 -9.97 -25.57
CA THR A 153 4.86 -10.46 -24.59
C THR A 153 4.05 -10.87 -23.39
N ASP A 154 4.14 -12.13 -23.01
CA ASP A 154 3.76 -12.49 -21.66
C ASP A 154 4.50 -11.55 -20.70
N ILE A 155 3.83 -11.11 -19.64
CA ILE A 155 4.46 -10.25 -18.64
C ILE A 155 5.58 -11.07 -17.99
N ASP A 156 6.73 -10.43 -17.88
CA ASP A 156 7.97 -10.91 -17.28
C ASP A 156 8.45 -9.71 -16.45
N THR A 157 8.08 -9.70 -15.17
CA THR A 157 8.20 -8.51 -14.31
C THR A 157 9.67 -8.26 -13.97
N ASP A 158 10.43 -9.30 -13.63
CA ASP A 158 11.84 -9.20 -13.25
C ASP A 158 12.82 -9.27 -14.45
N ASN A 159 12.32 -9.63 -15.65
CA ASN A 159 13.05 -9.76 -16.90
C ASN A 159 14.12 -10.87 -16.91
N ASP A 160 13.92 -11.95 -16.15
CA ASP A 160 14.80 -13.13 -16.16
C ASP A 160 14.61 -14.02 -17.43
N GLY A 161 13.55 -13.76 -18.21
CA GLY A 161 13.19 -14.50 -19.41
C GLY A 161 12.16 -15.61 -19.20
N ILE A 162 11.64 -15.78 -17.98
CA ILE A 162 10.53 -16.65 -17.61
C ILE A 162 9.30 -15.76 -17.40
N PRO A 163 8.25 -15.93 -18.20
CA PRO A 163 7.06 -15.12 -17.98
C PRO A 163 6.35 -15.48 -16.68
N ASN A 164 5.87 -14.49 -15.94
CA ASN A 164 5.19 -14.57 -14.64
C ASN A 164 4.27 -15.79 -14.45
N ARG A 165 3.44 -16.16 -15.43
CA ARG A 165 2.54 -17.34 -15.31
C ARG A 165 3.26 -18.69 -15.19
N LEU A 166 4.56 -18.72 -15.48
CA LEU A 166 5.47 -19.87 -15.45
C LEU A 166 6.61 -19.66 -14.45
N ASP A 167 6.72 -18.47 -13.88
CA ASP A 167 7.70 -18.11 -12.89
C ASP A 167 7.23 -18.54 -11.50
N LEU A 168 8.19 -18.83 -10.61
CA LEU A 168 7.94 -19.09 -9.20
C LEU A 168 8.31 -17.89 -8.32
N ASP A 169 8.93 -16.86 -8.87
CA ASP A 169 9.37 -15.61 -8.20
C ASP A 169 9.36 -14.48 -9.25
N SER A 170 8.16 -14.03 -9.58
CA SER A 170 7.86 -13.20 -10.75
C SER A 170 8.53 -11.81 -10.70
N ASP A 171 8.84 -11.27 -9.52
CA ASP A 171 9.55 -10.01 -9.36
C ASP A 171 11.03 -10.16 -8.96
N GLY A 172 11.47 -11.39 -8.77
CA GLY A 172 12.87 -11.75 -8.59
C GLY A 172 13.43 -11.35 -7.22
N ASP A 173 12.59 -11.16 -6.20
CA ASP A 173 13.02 -10.72 -4.87
C ASP A 173 13.48 -11.86 -3.95
N GLY A 174 13.31 -13.11 -4.38
CA GLY A 174 13.72 -14.31 -3.65
C GLY A 174 12.64 -14.92 -2.77
N CYS A 175 11.48 -14.29 -2.64
CA CYS A 175 10.27 -14.86 -2.06
C CYS A 175 9.46 -15.55 -3.16
N PRO A 176 8.95 -16.77 -2.94
CA PRO A 176 8.15 -17.40 -3.99
C PRO A 176 6.76 -16.78 -4.13
N ASP A 177 6.29 -16.63 -5.37
CA ASP A 177 4.93 -16.17 -5.76
C ASP A 177 3.83 -16.87 -4.95
N ALA A 178 4.02 -18.16 -4.67
CA ALA A 178 3.06 -18.96 -3.92
C ALA A 178 2.87 -18.46 -2.47
N VAL A 179 3.95 -18.00 -1.83
CA VAL A 179 3.93 -17.38 -0.49
C VAL A 179 3.27 -16.02 -0.59
N GLU A 180 3.72 -15.19 -1.52
CA GLU A 180 3.32 -13.79 -1.63
C GLU A 180 1.88 -13.60 -2.08
N ALA A 181 1.39 -14.47 -2.97
CA ALA A 181 0.00 -14.51 -3.37
C ALA A 181 -0.93 -15.13 -2.30
N GLY A 182 -0.37 -15.56 -1.16
CA GLY A 182 -1.09 -16.18 -0.05
C GLY A 182 -1.55 -17.61 -0.30
N THR A 183 -1.19 -18.22 -1.43
CA THR A 183 -1.69 -19.55 -1.83
C THR A 183 -1.02 -20.69 -1.06
N ALA A 184 0.25 -20.54 -0.67
CA ALA A 184 0.97 -21.48 0.19
C ALA A 184 0.31 -21.55 1.58
N THR A 185 -0.03 -20.39 2.16
CA THR A 185 -0.74 -20.29 3.43
C THR A 185 -2.14 -20.91 3.34
N GLN A 186 -2.88 -20.63 2.27
CA GLN A 186 -4.19 -21.24 2.02
C GLN A 186 -4.13 -22.77 1.89
N ALA A 187 -3.09 -23.30 1.26
CA ALA A 187 -2.91 -24.75 1.12
C ALA A 187 -2.59 -25.42 2.46
N GLY A 188 -1.90 -24.71 3.35
CA GLY A 188 -1.54 -25.16 4.68
C GLY A 188 -0.33 -26.09 4.72
N ALA A 189 0.19 -26.31 5.94
CA ALA A 189 1.42 -27.06 6.17
C ALA A 189 1.37 -28.48 5.57
N GLY A 190 2.43 -28.85 4.84
CA GLY A 190 2.57 -30.17 4.20
C GLY A 190 1.86 -30.30 2.85
N ASN A 191 1.17 -29.25 2.39
CA ASN A 191 0.52 -29.19 1.09
C ASN A 191 1.26 -28.28 0.11
N THR A 192 2.53 -28.02 0.37
CA THR A 192 3.44 -27.28 -0.52
C THR A 192 4.71 -28.10 -0.76
N SER A 193 5.42 -27.79 -1.83
CA SER A 193 6.70 -28.42 -2.20
C SER A 193 7.79 -27.38 -2.38
N THR A 194 9.03 -27.82 -2.32
CA THR A 194 10.17 -26.97 -2.69
C THR A 194 10.23 -26.74 -4.20
N GLY A 195 10.76 -25.58 -4.60
CA GLY A 195 10.92 -25.18 -6.00
C GLY A 195 12.32 -24.68 -6.32
N THR A 196 12.48 -24.15 -7.53
CA THR A 196 13.69 -23.44 -7.98
C THR A 196 13.26 -22.07 -8.48
N LEU A 197 13.73 -21.02 -7.82
CA LEU A 197 13.53 -19.63 -8.24
C LEU A 197 14.65 -19.27 -9.21
N VAL A 198 14.31 -18.60 -10.31
CA VAL A 198 15.26 -18.13 -11.31
C VAL A 198 15.00 -16.64 -11.43
N ASN A 199 16.05 -15.85 -11.25
CA ASN A 199 15.95 -14.39 -11.21
C ASN A 199 17.13 -13.85 -12.02
N THR A 200 17.10 -12.57 -12.39
CA THR A 200 18.21 -11.93 -13.13
C THR A 200 19.58 -12.08 -12.42
N GLY A 201 19.60 -12.14 -11.08
CA GLY A 201 20.81 -12.24 -10.25
C GLY A 201 21.33 -13.67 -10.01
N GLY A 202 20.56 -14.72 -10.29
CA GLY A 202 20.96 -16.09 -9.98
C GLY A 202 19.81 -17.10 -9.95
N THR A 203 20.12 -18.32 -9.49
CA THR A 203 19.14 -19.41 -9.35
C THR A 203 19.20 -19.96 -7.94
N GLN A 204 18.05 -19.98 -7.26
CA GLN A 204 17.90 -20.49 -5.91
C GLN A 204 17.18 -21.85 -5.95
N THR A 205 17.84 -22.93 -5.55
CA THR A 205 17.26 -24.28 -5.58
C THR A 205 16.83 -24.74 -4.20
N GLY A 206 15.68 -25.42 -4.12
CA GLY A 206 15.22 -26.02 -2.86
C GLY A 206 14.48 -25.04 -1.96
N VAL A 207 14.03 -23.90 -2.49
CA VAL A 207 13.25 -22.90 -1.76
C VAL A 207 11.92 -23.52 -1.34
N ALA A 208 11.61 -23.46 -0.05
CA ALA A 208 10.38 -24.00 0.52
C ALA A 208 9.16 -23.23 0.03
N ASN A 209 7.99 -23.87 0.06
CA ASN A 209 6.70 -23.27 -0.28
C ASN A 209 6.53 -22.72 -1.70
N ALA A 210 7.53 -22.84 -2.57
CA ALA A 210 7.50 -22.29 -3.92
C ALA A 210 6.45 -22.93 -4.84
N ILE A 211 5.97 -24.14 -4.53
CA ILE A 211 4.94 -24.80 -5.32
C ILE A 211 3.79 -25.21 -4.40
N VAL A 212 2.57 -24.80 -4.74
CA VAL A 212 1.36 -25.29 -4.08
C VAL A 212 1.05 -26.72 -4.55
N GLY A 213 0.78 -27.59 -3.58
CA GLY A 213 0.60 -29.02 -3.77
C GLY A 213 1.87 -29.82 -3.48
N ASN A 214 1.70 -31.10 -3.18
CA ASN A 214 2.79 -32.05 -2.92
C ASN A 214 3.22 -32.83 -4.17
N ASN A 215 3.02 -32.25 -5.36
CA ASN A 215 3.27 -32.89 -6.66
C ASN A 215 2.57 -34.24 -6.86
N THR A 216 1.46 -34.51 -6.15
CA THR A 216 0.67 -35.73 -6.31
C THR A 216 -0.54 -35.46 -7.23
N PRO A 217 -0.69 -36.18 -8.37
CA PRO A 217 -1.72 -35.87 -9.38
C PRO A 217 -3.17 -35.86 -8.89
N ALA A 218 -3.49 -36.53 -7.78
CA ALA A 218 -4.84 -36.56 -7.22
C ALA A 218 -5.25 -35.30 -6.46
N ALA A 219 -4.31 -34.36 -6.24
CA ALA A 219 -4.56 -33.12 -5.53
C ALA A 219 -4.97 -31.95 -6.45
N TYR A 220 -4.97 -32.19 -7.77
CA TYR A 220 -5.38 -31.22 -8.77
C TYR A 220 -6.65 -31.71 -9.46
N GLY A 221 -7.59 -30.79 -9.65
CA GLY A 221 -8.84 -31.06 -10.36
C GLY A 221 -8.64 -31.27 -11.86
N THR A 222 -9.75 -31.52 -12.54
CA THR A 222 -9.84 -31.55 -14.00
C THR A 222 -9.42 -30.22 -14.64
N ASN A 223 -9.60 -29.10 -13.93
CA ASN A 223 -9.17 -27.77 -14.37
C ASN A 223 -7.67 -27.48 -14.14
N GLY A 224 -6.93 -28.38 -13.47
CA GLY A 224 -5.50 -28.20 -13.16
C GLY A 224 -5.20 -27.30 -11.95
N PHE A 225 -6.23 -26.78 -11.29
CA PHE A 225 -6.12 -26.00 -10.06
C PHE A 225 -5.96 -26.96 -8.87
N TYR A 226 -5.15 -26.58 -7.88
CA TYR A 226 -5.02 -27.33 -6.64
C TYR A 226 -6.34 -27.35 -5.87
N SER A 227 -6.91 -28.54 -5.70
CA SER A 227 -8.26 -28.71 -5.17
C SER A 227 -8.43 -28.33 -3.72
N GLY A 228 -7.32 -28.18 -2.97
CA GLY A 228 -7.36 -27.75 -1.58
C GLY A 228 -7.62 -26.25 -1.38
N ILE A 229 -7.48 -25.42 -2.42
CA ILE A 229 -7.61 -23.96 -2.32
C ILE A 229 -8.60 -23.38 -3.33
N GLU A 230 -9.37 -24.23 -4.03
CA GLU A 230 -10.35 -23.79 -5.02
C GLU A 230 -11.79 -24.02 -4.54
N THR A 231 -12.72 -23.22 -5.04
CA THR A 231 -14.15 -23.32 -4.67
C THR A 231 -14.87 -24.52 -5.30
N ASN A 232 -14.42 -24.98 -6.48
CA ASN A 232 -15.01 -26.11 -7.23
C ASN A 232 -14.10 -26.52 -8.41
N ASP A 233 -14.18 -27.78 -8.86
CA ASP A 233 -13.40 -28.28 -10.02
C ASP A 233 -14.08 -27.95 -11.37
N THR A 234 -14.24 -26.66 -11.68
CA THR A 234 -14.70 -26.19 -13.00
C THR A 234 -13.79 -25.12 -13.57
N SER A 235 -13.98 -24.75 -14.83
CA SER A 235 -13.27 -23.61 -15.44
C SER A 235 -13.61 -22.24 -14.81
N SER A 236 -14.63 -22.19 -13.94
CA SER A 236 -15.01 -21.00 -13.17
C SER A 236 -14.60 -21.08 -11.69
N ALA A 237 -13.69 -22.00 -11.37
CA ALA A 237 -13.06 -22.07 -10.06
C ALA A 237 -12.42 -20.72 -9.68
N ALA A 238 -12.47 -20.42 -8.39
CA ALA A 238 -11.84 -19.27 -7.76
C ALA A 238 -11.12 -19.73 -6.49
N TYR A 239 -10.15 -18.95 -6.02
CA TYR A 239 -9.48 -19.17 -4.74
C TYR A 239 -10.50 -19.15 -3.58
N THR A 240 -10.25 -19.95 -2.55
CA THR A 240 -11.09 -20.00 -1.34
C THR A 240 -10.77 -18.91 -0.32
N GLY A 241 -9.62 -18.25 -0.46
CA GLY A 241 -9.16 -17.17 0.40
C GLY A 241 -8.61 -15.99 -0.41
N ILE A 242 -7.93 -15.08 0.29
CA ILE A 242 -7.35 -13.86 -0.28
C ILE A 242 -6.25 -14.24 -1.27
N TYR A 243 -6.23 -13.57 -2.43
CA TYR A 243 -5.22 -13.75 -3.46
C TYR A 243 -4.52 -12.43 -3.77
N SER A 244 -3.31 -12.26 -3.24
CA SER A 244 -2.56 -10.99 -3.19
C SER A 244 -1.44 -10.86 -4.23
N TYR A 245 -1.48 -11.66 -5.31
CA TYR A 245 -0.44 -11.68 -6.35
C TYR A 245 -0.08 -10.30 -6.91
N ASN A 246 -1.08 -9.48 -7.24
CA ASN A 246 -0.83 -8.14 -7.81
C ASN A 246 -0.26 -7.13 -6.79
N GLN A 247 -0.18 -7.49 -5.52
CA GLN A 247 0.28 -6.59 -4.45
C GLN A 247 1.73 -6.89 -4.04
N TYR A 248 2.11 -8.16 -3.99
CA TYR A 248 3.42 -8.59 -3.48
C TYR A 248 4.25 -9.23 -4.60
N ALA A 249 3.79 -10.34 -5.19
CA ALA A 249 4.52 -11.14 -6.20
C ALA A 249 4.90 -10.46 -7.54
N ILE A 250 4.64 -9.17 -7.71
CA ILE A 250 5.08 -8.39 -8.88
C ILE A 250 5.75 -7.08 -8.46
N VAL A 251 6.17 -6.98 -7.20
CA VAL A 251 6.63 -5.77 -6.52
C VAL A 251 7.83 -6.13 -5.63
N SER A 252 9.01 -6.27 -6.24
CA SER A 252 10.26 -6.67 -5.60
C SER A 252 10.73 -5.87 -4.36
N THR A 253 10.09 -4.74 -4.07
CA THR A 253 10.37 -3.91 -2.90
C THR A 253 9.49 -4.26 -1.70
N LEU A 254 8.53 -5.17 -1.85
CA LEU A 254 7.59 -5.59 -0.80
C LEU A 254 7.68 -7.12 -0.59
N ASN A 255 8.81 -7.56 -0.05
CA ASN A 255 9.12 -8.98 0.12
C ASN A 255 8.45 -9.57 1.38
N LEU A 256 7.55 -10.55 1.21
CA LEU A 256 6.83 -11.21 2.32
C LEU A 256 7.60 -12.33 3.03
N CYS A 257 8.83 -12.61 2.59
CA CYS A 257 9.70 -13.64 3.16
C CYS A 257 10.84 -13.07 4.00
N THR A 258 11.10 -11.77 3.94
CA THR A 258 12.15 -11.11 4.73
C THR A 258 11.72 -10.95 6.19
N ASP A 259 12.67 -11.22 7.08
CA ASP A 259 12.60 -11.13 8.55
C ASP A 259 14.03 -10.76 8.96
N THR A 260 14.32 -9.46 8.97
CA THR A 260 15.67 -8.87 8.97
C THR A 260 16.43 -9.12 10.26
N ASP A 261 15.75 -9.09 11.40
CA ASP A 261 16.33 -9.28 12.72
C ASP A 261 16.18 -10.73 13.26
N GLY A 262 15.30 -11.53 12.65
CA GLY A 262 15.07 -12.92 12.96
C GLY A 262 14.18 -13.17 14.17
N ASP A 263 13.31 -12.24 14.55
CA ASP A 263 12.36 -12.42 15.65
C ASP A 263 11.12 -13.27 15.28
N GLY A 264 10.90 -13.49 13.98
CA GLY A 264 9.80 -14.26 13.41
C GLY A 264 8.60 -13.43 12.95
N ILE A 265 8.71 -12.10 12.99
CA ILE A 265 7.85 -11.13 12.35
C ILE A 265 8.53 -10.72 11.04
N ILE A 266 7.74 -10.58 9.97
CA ILE A 266 8.29 -10.23 8.65
C ILE A 266 8.36 -8.71 8.53
N ASP A 267 9.36 -8.18 7.84
CA ASP A 267 9.62 -6.72 7.75
C ASP A 267 8.38 -5.90 7.34
N LEU A 268 7.54 -6.45 6.45
CA LEU A 268 6.30 -5.76 6.03
C LEU A 268 5.26 -5.57 7.16
N ASN A 269 5.40 -6.31 8.25
CA ASN A 269 4.54 -6.28 9.42
C ASN A 269 5.28 -5.88 10.70
N ASP A 270 6.61 -5.93 10.68
CA ASP A 270 7.48 -5.41 11.72
C ASP A 270 7.44 -3.87 11.66
N ILE A 271 7.71 -3.22 12.78
CA ILE A 271 7.75 -1.75 12.87
C ILE A 271 9.14 -1.20 13.24
N ASP A 272 10.10 -2.10 13.47
CA ASP A 272 11.50 -1.91 13.89
C ASP A 272 12.33 -3.09 13.31
N ASP A 273 12.53 -3.09 11.98
CA ASP A 273 13.02 -4.21 11.18
C ASP A 273 14.42 -4.73 11.60
N ASP A 274 15.25 -3.88 12.21
CA ASP A 274 16.57 -4.26 12.74
C ASP A 274 16.61 -4.37 14.26
N ASN A 275 15.47 -4.13 14.92
CA ASN A 275 15.21 -4.30 16.34
C ASN A 275 16.17 -3.51 17.22
N ASP A 276 16.55 -2.30 16.79
CA ASP A 276 17.42 -1.39 17.53
C ASP A 276 16.65 -0.48 18.51
N GLY A 277 15.31 -0.56 18.47
CA GLY A 277 14.40 0.19 19.34
C GLY A 277 13.88 1.48 18.71
N ILE A 278 14.19 1.74 17.43
CA ILE A 278 13.76 2.91 16.67
C ILE A 278 12.84 2.39 15.55
N ALA A 279 11.69 3.05 15.37
CA ALA A 279 10.75 2.58 14.37
C ALA A 279 11.17 2.97 12.95
N ASP A 280 10.98 2.09 11.96
CA ASP A 280 11.51 2.29 10.58
C ASP A 280 11.10 3.61 9.93
N ALA A 281 9.87 4.06 10.17
CA ALA A 281 9.37 5.31 9.61
C ALA A 281 9.99 6.57 10.25
N VAL A 282 10.67 6.44 11.40
CA VAL A 282 11.53 7.48 11.98
C VAL A 282 12.84 7.56 11.24
N GLU A 283 13.39 6.42 10.84
CA GLU A 283 14.72 6.29 10.25
C GLU A 283 14.70 6.57 8.76
N SER A 284 13.69 6.02 8.09
CA SER A 284 13.48 6.06 6.65
C SER A 284 12.11 6.64 6.28
N PRO A 285 11.74 7.86 6.70
CA PRO A 285 10.39 8.43 6.55
C PRO A 285 9.89 8.52 5.10
N ALA A 286 10.80 8.54 4.11
CA ALA A 286 10.43 8.56 2.71
C ALA A 286 9.89 7.21 2.20
N CYS A 287 10.22 6.12 2.89
CA CYS A 287 9.95 4.73 2.49
C CYS A 287 8.62 4.21 3.04
N PHE A 288 7.99 4.94 3.95
CA PHE A 288 6.73 4.56 4.59
C PHE A 288 5.63 5.57 4.31
N TYR A 289 4.38 5.13 4.30
CA TYR A 289 3.24 6.02 4.16
C TYR A 289 2.99 6.78 5.46
N THR A 290 2.88 8.11 5.38
CA THR A 290 2.25 8.87 6.44
C THR A 290 0.73 8.61 6.45
N ALA A 291 0.07 8.85 7.58
CA ALA A 291 -1.39 8.71 7.68
C ALA A 291 -2.16 9.52 6.62
N ALA A 292 -1.59 10.66 6.20
CA ALA A 292 -2.18 11.49 5.16
C ALA A 292 -2.02 10.88 3.76
N GLU A 293 -0.84 10.35 3.45
CA GLU A 293 -0.58 9.69 2.16
C GLU A 293 -1.36 8.39 2.03
N ALA A 294 -1.42 7.56 3.08
CA ALA A 294 -2.20 6.32 3.08
C ALA A 294 -3.71 6.56 2.91
N ASN A 295 -4.22 7.70 3.41
CA ASN A 295 -5.62 8.06 3.31
C ASN A 295 -6.00 8.72 1.97
N VAL A 296 -5.05 8.91 1.05
CA VAL A 296 -5.36 9.34 -0.31
C VAL A 296 -6.16 8.22 -0.98
N ILE A 297 -7.30 8.54 -1.56
CA ILE A 297 -8.07 7.56 -2.35
C ILE A 297 -7.38 7.43 -3.71
N SER A 298 -6.96 6.21 -4.05
CA SER A 298 -6.31 5.91 -5.33
C SER A 298 -7.32 5.88 -6.47
N LYS A 299 -8.46 5.22 -6.26
CA LYS A 299 -9.53 5.04 -7.25
C LYS A 299 -10.89 4.88 -6.58
N ILE A 300 -11.93 5.31 -7.27
CA ILE A 300 -13.32 5.01 -6.97
C ILE A 300 -14.00 4.51 -8.23
N ASN A 301 -14.62 3.33 -8.19
CA ASN A 301 -15.47 2.87 -9.30
C ASN A 301 -16.87 2.53 -8.83
N SER A 302 -17.79 2.41 -9.77
CA SER A 302 -19.17 1.97 -9.53
C SER A 302 -19.58 0.91 -10.54
N GLN A 303 -20.51 0.04 -10.14
CA GLN A 303 -21.19 -0.80 -11.12
C GLN A 303 -22.26 -0.03 -11.93
N PHE A 304 -22.59 1.20 -11.52
CA PHE A 304 -23.60 2.03 -12.15
C PHE A 304 -22.98 3.10 -13.03
N THR A 305 -23.48 3.21 -14.26
CA THR A 305 -23.02 4.22 -15.22
C THR A 305 -23.41 5.64 -14.80
N SER A 306 -22.56 6.61 -15.14
CA SER A 306 -22.77 8.05 -14.93
C SER A 306 -22.87 8.77 -16.28
N PRO A 307 -23.66 9.86 -16.40
CA PRO A 307 -23.54 10.79 -17.52
C PRO A 307 -22.38 11.78 -17.35
N ASP A 308 -21.86 11.94 -16.13
CA ASP A 308 -20.81 12.92 -15.79
C ASP A 308 -19.40 12.32 -15.88
N ASP A 309 -19.29 10.99 -15.94
CA ASP A 309 -18.05 10.24 -16.02
C ASP A 309 -18.25 8.94 -16.83
N ASP A 310 -17.33 8.63 -17.74
CA ASP A 310 -17.46 7.48 -18.65
C ASP A 310 -16.99 6.15 -18.04
N GLN A 311 -16.33 6.19 -16.87
CA GLN A 311 -15.80 5.06 -16.10
C GLN A 311 -14.88 4.12 -16.91
N THR A 312 -14.30 4.61 -18.01
CA THR A 312 -13.54 3.76 -18.94
C THR A 312 -12.14 3.42 -18.46
N ASP A 313 -11.56 4.28 -17.63
CA ASP A 313 -10.28 4.08 -16.94
C ASP A 313 -10.43 3.31 -15.61
N GLY A 314 -11.67 2.99 -15.22
CA GLY A 314 -11.98 2.31 -13.98
C GLY A 314 -11.88 3.20 -12.74
N ASP A 315 -11.90 4.51 -12.92
CA ASP A 315 -11.92 5.50 -11.84
C ASP A 315 -13.00 6.59 -12.10
N ILE A 316 -13.53 7.15 -11.03
CA ILE A 316 -14.48 8.26 -11.04
C ILE A 316 -13.79 9.39 -10.31
N GLN A 317 -12.87 10.06 -11.02
CA GLN A 317 -12.00 11.10 -10.46
C GLN A 317 -12.79 12.22 -9.75
N LEU A 318 -13.99 12.55 -10.24
CA LEU A 318 -14.89 13.56 -9.69
C LEU A 318 -15.33 13.29 -8.24
N LEU A 319 -15.10 12.09 -7.71
CA LEU A 319 -15.46 11.71 -6.35
C LEU A 319 -14.29 11.81 -5.36
N HIS A 320 -13.08 12.10 -5.81
CA HIS A 320 -11.87 12.20 -4.96
C HIS A 320 -10.88 13.30 -5.40
N ASP A 321 -11.36 14.32 -6.12
CA ASP A 321 -10.57 15.45 -6.61
C ASP A 321 -10.43 16.63 -5.61
N GLY A 322 -11.04 16.51 -4.43
CA GLY A 322 -11.10 17.55 -3.41
C GLY A 322 -12.17 18.63 -3.67
N ALA A 323 -12.93 18.53 -4.76
CA ALA A 323 -14.02 19.44 -5.08
C ALA A 323 -15.37 18.98 -4.49
N THR A 324 -15.67 19.42 -3.27
CA THR A 324 -16.96 19.16 -2.57
C THR A 324 -18.25 19.70 -3.23
N ALA A 325 -18.15 20.37 -4.38
CA ALA A 325 -19.30 20.83 -5.16
C ALA A 325 -20.06 19.63 -5.75
N LEU A 326 -21.35 19.78 -6.06
CA LEU A 326 -22.17 18.70 -6.61
C LEU A 326 -21.73 18.32 -8.05
N THR A 327 -20.84 17.35 -8.21
CA THR A 327 -20.12 17.04 -9.46
C THR A 327 -20.50 15.72 -10.11
N PHE A 328 -20.98 14.72 -9.34
CA PHE A 328 -21.28 13.38 -9.86
C PHE A 328 -22.74 12.97 -9.65
N ASN A 329 -23.36 12.40 -10.68
CA ASN A 329 -24.69 11.79 -10.64
C ASN A 329 -24.69 10.40 -11.31
N PHE A 330 -25.63 9.55 -10.92
CA PHE A 330 -25.89 8.30 -11.64
C PHE A 330 -26.84 8.53 -12.82
N ASN A 331 -26.69 7.75 -13.89
CA ASN A 331 -27.62 7.80 -15.02
C ASN A 331 -29.05 7.46 -14.54
N PRO A 332 -30.07 8.30 -14.80
CA PRO A 332 -31.40 8.11 -14.26
C PRO A 332 -32.18 7.00 -14.98
N PHE A 333 -31.91 5.72 -14.74
CA PHE A 333 -32.89 4.64 -15.01
C PHE A 333 -32.50 3.25 -14.46
N LEU A 334 -32.84 2.95 -13.20
CA LEU A 334 -33.16 1.58 -12.78
C LEU A 334 -34.41 1.66 -11.92
N ALA A 335 -35.58 1.47 -12.53
CA ALA A 335 -36.87 1.40 -11.83
C ALA A 335 -36.99 0.16 -10.93
N THR A 336 -36.00 -0.74 -10.99
CA THR A 336 -35.90 -1.96 -10.20
C THR A 336 -35.08 -1.68 -8.94
N ALA A 337 -35.58 -2.11 -7.78
CA ALA A 337 -34.80 -2.05 -6.55
C ALA A 337 -33.48 -2.82 -6.72
N ASN A 338 -32.36 -2.19 -6.40
CA ASN A 338 -31.06 -2.83 -6.45
C ASN A 338 -31.01 -3.90 -5.34
N PRO A 339 -30.72 -5.18 -5.66
CA PRO A 339 -30.70 -6.24 -4.64
C PRO A 339 -29.69 -5.91 -3.53
N THR A 340 -29.89 -6.46 -2.34
CA THR A 340 -28.92 -6.36 -1.23
C THR A 340 -27.53 -6.83 -1.70
N GLY A 341 -26.49 -6.11 -1.31
CA GLY A 341 -25.11 -6.37 -1.72
C GLY A 341 -24.72 -5.76 -3.07
N SER A 342 -25.60 -4.96 -3.69
CA SER A 342 -25.26 -4.21 -4.91
C SER A 342 -24.16 -3.20 -4.62
N ASN A 343 -23.09 -3.23 -5.41
CA ASN A 343 -21.96 -2.29 -5.29
C ASN A 343 -22.40 -0.88 -5.65
N LEU A 344 -22.39 0.07 -4.71
CA LEU A 344 -22.56 1.48 -5.04
C LEU A 344 -21.21 2.09 -5.45
N PHE A 345 -20.19 1.87 -4.62
CA PHE A 345 -18.84 2.36 -4.84
C PHE A 345 -17.82 1.36 -4.30
N THR A 346 -16.78 1.09 -5.08
CA THR A 346 -15.54 0.49 -4.59
C THR A 346 -14.48 1.58 -4.53
N ILE A 347 -13.84 1.71 -3.37
CA ILE A 347 -12.80 2.68 -3.05
C ILE A 347 -11.51 1.89 -2.82
N GLU A 348 -10.43 2.30 -3.48
CA GLU A 348 -9.10 1.72 -3.35
C GLU A 348 -8.14 2.71 -2.68
N TYR A 349 -7.32 2.23 -1.75
CA TYR A 349 -6.24 2.99 -1.11
C TYR A 349 -4.86 2.48 -1.55
N PRO A 350 -3.78 3.29 -1.41
CA PRO A 350 -2.42 2.88 -1.73
C PRO A 350 -1.94 1.68 -0.93
N THR A 351 -2.34 1.60 0.34
CA THR A 351 -2.03 0.54 1.29
C THR A 351 -3.25 0.20 2.12
N SER A 352 -3.19 -0.92 2.85
CA SER A 352 -4.29 -1.41 3.66
C SER A 352 -4.46 -0.54 4.89
N LEU A 353 -5.66 0.00 5.07
CA LEU A 353 -5.88 1.08 6.02
C LEU A 353 -6.99 0.73 6.97
N GLN A 354 -6.82 0.96 8.28
CA GLN A 354 -7.94 0.94 9.21
C GLN A 354 -8.64 2.30 9.17
N LEU A 355 -9.82 2.37 8.54
CA LEU A 355 -10.63 3.58 8.56
C LEU A 355 -11.42 3.74 9.86
N ALA A 356 -11.54 4.97 10.35
CA ALA A 356 -12.51 5.34 11.39
C ALA A 356 -13.86 5.72 10.78
N THR A 357 -13.83 6.51 9.70
CA THR A 357 -15.04 6.91 8.98
C THR A 357 -14.84 6.94 7.48
N LEU A 358 -15.93 6.69 6.76
CA LEU A 358 -16.04 6.96 5.33
C LEU A 358 -17.27 7.84 5.11
N VAL A 359 -17.10 8.93 4.39
CA VAL A 359 -18.10 9.99 4.25
C VAL A 359 -18.40 10.20 2.79
N VAL A 360 -19.68 10.11 2.43
CA VAL A 360 -20.15 10.57 1.14
C VAL A 360 -20.74 11.96 1.33
N SER A 361 -20.07 12.95 0.75
CA SER A 361 -20.53 14.33 0.73
C SER A 361 -21.75 14.45 -0.18
N ASN A 362 -22.82 15.03 0.37
CA ASN A 362 -24.08 15.31 -0.31
C ASN A 362 -24.98 14.08 -0.54
N ARG A 363 -25.69 14.04 -1.67
CA ARG A 363 -26.91 13.23 -1.84
C ARG A 363 -26.63 11.93 -2.60
N ILE A 364 -26.66 10.82 -1.86
CA ILE A 364 -27.15 9.52 -2.38
C ILE A 364 -28.58 9.37 -1.87
N SER A 365 -29.54 9.20 -2.77
CA SER A 365 -30.95 9.05 -2.46
C SER A 365 -31.47 7.80 -3.12
N THR A 366 -32.21 7.00 -2.36
CA THR A 366 -32.96 5.84 -2.86
C THR A 366 -34.46 5.98 -2.60
N THR A 367 -35.26 5.05 -3.11
CA THR A 367 -36.67 4.88 -2.70
C THR A 367 -36.78 4.51 -1.21
N VAL A 368 -37.99 4.61 -0.63
CA VAL A 368 -38.28 4.70 0.82
C VAL A 368 -37.51 3.72 1.72
N ASN A 369 -36.86 4.25 2.76
CA ASN A 369 -36.14 3.57 3.85
C ASN A 369 -34.99 2.60 3.47
N ALA A 370 -34.42 2.70 2.26
CA ALA A 370 -33.19 1.97 1.95
C ALA A 370 -31.98 2.40 2.79
N ASN A 371 -31.07 1.45 2.98
CA ASN A 371 -29.85 1.63 3.74
C ASN A 371 -28.64 1.06 2.98
N ALA A 372 -27.45 1.48 3.38
CA ALA A 372 -26.18 0.94 2.91
C ALA A 372 -25.33 0.45 4.08
N VAL A 373 -24.33 -0.36 3.75
CA VAL A 373 -23.27 -0.80 4.65
C VAL A 373 -21.94 -0.70 3.93
N VAL A 374 -20.84 -0.61 4.69
CA VAL A 374 -19.49 -0.75 4.14
C VAL A 374 -18.97 -2.16 4.38
N VAL A 375 -18.31 -2.74 3.40
CA VAL A 375 -17.52 -3.98 3.51
C VAL A 375 -16.07 -3.69 3.10
N GLY A 376 -15.12 -4.50 3.56
CA GLY A 376 -13.70 -4.38 3.24
C GLY A 376 -13.20 -5.59 2.45
N SER A 377 -12.09 -5.43 1.74
CA SER A 377 -11.40 -6.49 1.02
C SER A 377 -9.93 -6.13 0.85
N GLU A 378 -9.06 -7.14 0.91
CA GLU A 378 -7.63 -6.98 0.65
C GLU A 378 -7.29 -7.14 -0.83
N ASP A 379 -8.01 -8.00 -1.54
CA ASP A 379 -7.78 -8.37 -2.95
C ASP A 379 -8.78 -7.76 -3.94
N GLY A 380 -9.80 -7.05 -3.45
CA GLY A 380 -10.90 -6.49 -4.25
C GLY A 380 -11.93 -7.52 -4.74
N ILE A 381 -11.73 -8.82 -4.45
CA ILE A 381 -12.54 -9.94 -4.94
C ILE A 381 -13.33 -10.55 -3.78
N THR A 382 -12.64 -10.86 -2.69
CA THR A 382 -13.19 -11.49 -1.49
C THR A 382 -13.54 -10.41 -0.48
N TRP A 383 -14.83 -10.26 -0.21
CA TRP A 383 -15.35 -9.18 0.65
C TRP A 383 -15.74 -9.69 2.03
N SER A 384 -15.40 -8.90 3.05
CA SER A 384 -15.74 -9.15 4.45
C SER A 384 -17.25 -9.09 4.71
N ALA A 385 -17.65 -9.49 5.92
CA ALA A 385 -18.94 -9.09 6.47
C ALA A 385 -19.04 -7.57 6.62
N ALA A 386 -20.25 -7.05 6.83
CA ALA A 386 -20.49 -5.62 7.01
C ALA A 386 -19.66 -5.05 8.18
N LEU A 387 -18.86 -4.01 7.87
CA LEU A 387 -18.00 -3.28 8.81
C LEU A 387 -18.74 -2.15 9.53
N THR A 388 -19.99 -1.91 9.16
CA THR A 388 -20.82 -0.85 9.70
C THR A 388 -22.23 -1.37 9.97
N PRO A 389 -22.93 -0.79 10.96
CA PRO A 389 -24.38 -0.92 11.02
C PRO A 389 -25.06 -0.41 9.72
N PRO A 390 -26.26 -0.91 9.40
CA PRO A 390 -27.14 -0.32 8.39
C PRO A 390 -27.30 1.20 8.53
N THR A 391 -26.71 1.98 7.63
CA THR A 391 -26.84 3.45 7.58
C THR A 391 -27.92 3.83 6.58
N LEU A 392 -28.92 4.59 7.01
CA LEU A 392 -29.97 5.08 6.13
C LEU A 392 -29.39 6.02 5.05
N ILE A 393 -29.75 5.77 3.80
CA ILE A 393 -29.36 6.59 2.64
C ILE A 393 -30.58 7.23 1.97
N THR A 394 -31.67 7.38 2.73
CA THR A 394 -32.93 7.92 2.24
C THR A 394 -33.12 9.37 2.63
N ALA A 395 -33.39 10.20 1.63
CA ALA A 395 -34.03 11.52 1.70
C ALA A 395 -33.95 12.26 3.05
N ALA A 396 -32.73 12.62 3.48
CA ALA A 396 -32.50 13.80 4.28
C ALA A 396 -32.08 14.97 3.36
N SER A 397 -32.26 16.20 3.82
CA SER A 397 -32.00 17.44 3.06
C SER A 397 -30.69 17.42 2.26
N ALA A 398 -30.68 18.07 1.09
CA ALA A 398 -29.64 18.01 0.04
C ALA A 398 -28.20 18.45 0.42
N THR A 399 -27.91 18.63 1.71
CA THR A 399 -26.67 19.22 2.23
C THR A 399 -26.06 18.45 3.40
N THR A 400 -26.64 17.33 3.85
CA THR A 400 -26.09 16.54 4.96
C THR A 400 -25.26 15.37 4.41
N PRO A 401 -23.95 15.30 4.70
CA PRO A 401 -23.12 14.14 4.35
C PRO A 401 -23.65 12.85 4.98
N ILE A 402 -23.45 11.73 4.29
CA ILE A 402 -23.72 10.39 4.83
C ILE A 402 -22.40 9.88 5.40
N THR A 403 -22.37 9.64 6.71
CA THR A 403 -21.18 9.12 7.40
C THR A 403 -21.38 7.65 7.76
N PHE A 404 -20.42 6.83 7.36
CA PHE A 404 -20.27 5.44 7.75
C PHE A 404 -19.18 5.37 8.82
N THR A 405 -19.55 5.01 10.06
CA THR A 405 -18.59 4.75 11.13
C THR A 405 -18.17 3.29 11.07
N ILE A 406 -16.89 3.07 10.78
CA ILE A 406 -16.29 1.74 10.66
C ILE A 406 -16.05 1.19 12.07
N THR A 407 -16.47 -0.05 12.33
CA THR A 407 -16.38 -0.67 13.67
C THR A 407 -15.33 -1.76 13.78
N THR A 408 -14.65 -2.11 12.67
CA THR A 408 -13.61 -3.14 12.64
C THR A 408 -12.23 -2.56 13.00
N SER A 409 -11.38 -3.38 13.58
CA SER A 409 -9.93 -3.10 13.71
C SER A 409 -9.12 -3.62 12.53
N ILE A 410 -9.68 -4.51 11.72
CA ILE A 410 -8.99 -5.10 10.55
C ILE A 410 -8.85 -4.02 9.47
N PRO A 411 -7.61 -3.72 9.00
CA PRO A 411 -7.36 -2.83 7.87
C PRO A 411 -7.72 -3.50 6.54
N TYR A 412 -8.06 -2.70 5.53
CA TYR A 412 -8.33 -3.21 4.17
C TYR A 412 -7.80 -2.24 3.12
N LYS A 413 -7.26 -2.77 2.02
CA LYS A 413 -6.91 -1.96 0.84
C LYS A 413 -8.13 -1.43 0.08
N PHE A 414 -9.18 -2.25 0.01
CA PHE A 414 -10.41 -1.92 -0.69
C PHE A 414 -11.59 -1.79 0.26
N TYR A 415 -12.34 -0.72 0.12
CA TYR A 415 -13.62 -0.52 0.80
C TYR A 415 -14.74 -0.46 -0.21
N LYS A 416 -15.89 -1.06 0.11
CA LYS A 416 -17.06 -1.02 -0.76
C LYS A 416 -18.30 -0.59 -0.01
N ILE A 417 -18.93 0.48 -0.50
CA ILE A 417 -20.26 0.88 -0.08
C ILE A 417 -21.24 0.05 -0.90
N GLN A 418 -22.07 -0.74 -0.23
CA GLN A 418 -23.08 -1.57 -0.89
C GLN A 418 -24.47 -1.40 -0.28
N THR A 419 -25.51 -1.73 -1.06
CA THR A 419 -26.89 -1.75 -0.55
C THR A 419 -27.02 -2.76 0.58
N GLY A 420 -27.70 -2.35 1.66
CA GLY A 420 -27.88 -3.19 2.84
C GLY A 420 -29.16 -4.02 2.80
N SER A 421 -29.64 -4.39 4.00
CA SER A 421 -30.77 -5.28 4.21
C SER A 421 -32.12 -4.74 3.72
N VAL A 422 -32.27 -3.42 3.61
CA VAL A 422 -33.41 -2.77 2.96
C VAL A 422 -32.93 -2.24 1.60
N PRO A 423 -33.10 -3.02 0.51
CA PRO A 423 -32.74 -2.57 -0.82
C PRO A 423 -33.67 -1.45 -1.30
N GLY A 424 -33.16 -0.60 -2.19
CA GLY A 424 -33.92 0.49 -2.79
C GLY A 424 -33.41 0.83 -4.19
N ALA A 425 -34.28 1.37 -5.03
CA ALA A 425 -33.87 1.92 -6.32
C ALA A 425 -33.20 3.27 -6.09
N LEU A 426 -32.13 3.57 -6.84
CA LEU A 426 -31.51 4.90 -6.83
C LEU A 426 -32.53 5.93 -7.36
N ALA A 427 -32.70 7.03 -6.61
CA ALA A 427 -33.64 8.08 -6.96
C ALA A 427 -33.09 8.96 -8.10
N ILE A 428 -33.99 9.65 -8.80
CA ILE A 428 -33.63 10.60 -9.85
C ILE A 428 -32.90 11.81 -9.21
N ALA A 429 -31.77 12.20 -9.81
CA ALA A 429 -30.89 13.31 -9.42
C ALA A 429 -30.09 13.10 -8.12
N ASN A 430 -29.26 12.06 -8.08
CA ASN A 430 -28.18 12.01 -7.09
C ASN A 430 -27.17 13.10 -7.42
N THR A 431 -26.57 13.68 -6.39
CA THR A 431 -25.55 14.70 -6.57
C THR A 431 -24.57 14.49 -5.46
N ILE A 432 -23.50 13.77 -5.80
CA ILE A 432 -22.42 13.43 -4.90
C ILE A 432 -21.32 14.43 -5.19
N GLY A 433 -20.75 15.00 -4.13
CA GLY A 433 -19.64 15.94 -4.30
C GLY A 433 -18.29 15.29 -4.12
N GLU A 434 -18.15 14.45 -3.09
CA GLU A 434 -16.85 13.89 -2.73
C GLU A 434 -17.09 12.65 -1.87
N ILE A 435 -16.22 11.65 -1.98
CA ILE A 435 -16.07 10.61 -0.99
C ILE A 435 -14.76 10.88 -0.26
N THR A 436 -14.83 10.99 1.05
CA THR A 436 -13.66 11.19 1.91
C THR A 436 -13.64 10.16 3.03
N SER A 437 -12.50 10.05 3.68
CA SER A 437 -12.28 9.12 4.77
C SER A 437 -11.42 9.75 5.85
N THR A 438 -11.49 9.15 7.05
CA THR A 438 -10.55 9.44 8.13
C THR A 438 -9.94 8.13 8.60
N VAL A 439 -8.62 8.09 8.73
CA VAL A 439 -7.89 6.96 9.31
C VAL A 439 -8.21 6.82 10.80
N ALA A 440 -8.14 5.61 11.33
CA ALA A 440 -8.11 5.36 12.76
C ALA A 440 -6.91 6.07 13.42
N ALA A 441 -7.08 6.45 14.68
CA ALA A 441 -6.03 7.13 15.44
C ALA A 441 -4.82 6.22 15.76
N SER A 442 -4.99 4.91 15.64
CA SER A 442 -4.00 3.86 15.83
C SER A 442 -3.15 3.58 14.59
N TYR A 443 -3.07 4.53 13.64
CA TYR A 443 -2.27 4.36 12.44
C TYR A 443 -0.78 4.41 12.75
N ILE A 444 -0.04 3.37 12.38
CA ILE A 444 1.41 3.26 12.59
C ILE A 444 2.10 3.28 11.23
N PRO A 445 2.90 4.32 10.91
CA PRO A 445 3.55 4.43 9.61
C PRO A 445 4.49 3.27 9.24
N SER A 446 5.28 2.73 10.18
CA SER A 446 6.26 1.67 9.90
C SER A 446 5.62 0.40 9.33
N ALA A 447 4.43 0.00 9.81
CA ALA A 447 3.66 -1.12 9.25
C ALA A 447 3.09 -0.88 7.83
N HIS A 448 3.49 0.20 7.14
CA HIS A 448 2.96 0.61 5.85
C HIS A 448 4.08 1.08 4.90
N GLN A 449 4.94 0.14 4.51
CA GLN A 449 5.97 0.37 3.51
C GLN A 449 5.39 0.77 2.14
N LYS A 450 6.07 1.69 1.46
CA LYS A 450 5.78 2.11 0.08
C LYS A 450 6.42 1.12 -0.89
N PRO A 451 5.79 0.84 -2.05
CA PRO A 451 6.37 0.02 -3.11
C PRO A 451 7.42 0.82 -3.91
N VAL A 452 8.47 1.28 -3.22
CA VAL A 452 9.57 2.07 -3.76
C VAL A 452 10.88 1.56 -3.19
N ILE A 453 11.96 1.70 -3.96
CA ILE A 453 13.30 1.39 -3.43
C ILE A 453 13.61 2.40 -2.32
N CYS A 454 13.78 1.91 -1.09
CA CYS A 454 14.28 2.73 -0.01
C CYS A 454 15.75 3.05 -0.24
N SER A 455 16.10 4.34 -0.22
CA SER A 455 17.45 4.83 -0.54
C SER A 455 17.97 5.83 0.48
N VAL A 456 17.34 5.85 1.67
CA VAL A 456 17.85 6.60 2.82
C VAL A 456 18.97 5.75 3.40
N ASP A 457 20.20 6.12 3.05
CA ASP A 457 21.45 5.45 3.38
C ASP A 457 22.45 6.57 3.68
N THR A 458 22.64 6.87 4.97
CA THR A 458 23.36 8.07 5.42
C THR A 458 24.87 7.94 5.23
N ASP A 459 25.45 6.76 5.44
CA ASP A 459 26.89 6.51 5.35
C ASP A 459 27.35 5.99 3.96
N GLY A 460 26.41 5.54 3.14
CA GLY A 460 26.62 5.07 1.77
C GLY A 460 27.09 3.62 1.66
N ASP A 461 26.86 2.79 2.68
CA ASP A 461 27.27 1.39 2.71
C ASP A 461 26.30 0.42 1.99
N THR A 462 25.22 0.97 1.41
CA THR A 462 24.13 0.31 0.68
C THR A 462 23.06 -0.35 1.54
N ILE A 463 23.14 -0.19 2.85
CA ILE A 463 22.09 -0.61 3.78
C ILE A 463 21.22 0.61 4.09
N PRO A 464 19.90 0.51 3.91
CA PRO A 464 19.00 1.58 4.33
C PRO A 464 19.03 1.77 5.83
N ASN A 465 18.90 3.00 6.28
CA ASN A 465 18.94 3.40 7.69
C ASN A 465 18.00 2.67 8.66
N HIS A 466 16.91 2.05 8.21
CA HIS A 466 15.99 1.26 9.06
C HIS A 466 16.40 -0.21 9.17
N LEU A 467 17.50 -0.57 8.52
CA LEU A 467 18.10 -1.90 8.56
C LEU A 467 19.57 -1.81 9.03
N ASP A 468 19.98 -0.62 9.47
CA ASP A 468 21.36 -0.23 9.74
C ASP A 468 21.53 0.18 11.20
N LEU A 469 22.27 -0.64 11.94
CA LEU A 469 22.54 -0.41 13.36
C LEU A 469 23.55 0.74 13.66
N ASP A 470 24.14 1.36 12.63
CA ASP A 470 25.04 2.53 12.68
C ASP A 470 24.88 3.36 11.40
N SER A 471 23.72 3.99 11.25
CA SER A 471 23.28 4.71 10.04
C SER A 471 24.31 5.70 9.51
N ASP A 472 25.17 6.27 10.36
CA ASP A 472 26.19 7.23 9.93
C ASP A 472 27.62 6.68 9.87
N GLY A 473 27.82 5.41 10.26
CA GLY A 473 29.08 4.70 10.15
C GLY A 473 30.19 5.27 11.05
N ASP A 474 29.84 5.96 12.13
CA ASP A 474 30.81 6.57 13.04
C ASP A 474 31.30 5.65 14.16
N GLY A 475 30.70 4.46 14.26
CA GLY A 475 31.06 3.39 15.18
C GLY A 475 30.33 3.46 16.51
N CYS A 476 29.36 4.37 16.65
CA CYS A 476 28.31 4.33 17.65
C CYS A 476 27.05 3.70 17.05
N SER A 477 26.21 3.09 17.89
CA SER A 477 24.99 2.47 17.38
C SER A 477 23.82 3.44 17.45
N ASP A 478 22.91 3.31 16.50
CA ASP A 478 21.70 4.12 16.37
C ASP A 478 20.88 4.11 17.68
N LEU A 479 20.61 2.93 18.23
CA LEU A 479 20.06 2.71 19.57
C LEU A 479 20.69 3.63 20.65
N ALA A 480 22.02 3.71 20.68
CA ALA A 480 22.76 4.43 21.72
C ALA A 480 22.65 5.96 21.56
N GLU A 481 22.49 6.43 20.32
CA GLU A 481 22.44 7.85 19.99
C GLU A 481 21.02 8.41 19.97
N SER A 482 20.05 7.53 19.77
CA SER A 482 18.62 7.81 19.75
C SER A 482 17.98 7.84 21.13
N GLY A 483 18.72 7.49 22.18
CA GLY A 483 18.25 7.61 23.56
C GLY A 483 17.30 6.49 24.01
N VAL A 484 17.38 5.33 23.37
CA VAL A 484 16.58 4.14 23.68
C VAL A 484 16.74 3.73 25.15
N SER A 485 15.62 3.65 25.90
CA SER A 485 15.62 3.36 27.35
C SER A 485 14.23 2.92 27.86
N PRO A 486 14.16 1.92 28.78
CA PRO A 486 15.26 1.26 29.47
C PRO A 486 15.96 0.17 28.64
N ALA A 487 17.26 0.38 28.46
CA ALA A 487 18.29 -0.49 27.88
C ALA A 487 18.54 -1.82 28.63
N THR A 488 17.51 -2.45 29.21
CA THR A 488 17.68 -3.66 30.04
C THR A 488 17.74 -4.96 29.25
N ASP A 489 17.45 -4.92 27.94
CA ASP A 489 17.45 -6.08 27.05
C ASP A 489 18.28 -5.86 25.78
N ILE A 490 19.46 -5.27 25.96
CA ILE A 490 20.39 -4.99 24.87
C ILE A 490 21.32 -6.19 24.64
N ILE A 491 21.48 -6.58 23.38
CA ILE A 491 22.42 -7.61 22.93
C ILE A 491 23.43 -7.04 21.94
N THR A 492 24.56 -7.73 21.83
CA THR A 492 25.47 -7.55 20.71
C THR A 492 25.14 -8.63 19.67
N PRO A 493 24.69 -8.26 18.47
CA PRO A 493 24.43 -9.24 17.43
C PRO A 493 25.70 -10.06 17.11
N LEU A 494 25.55 -11.37 16.97
CA LEU A 494 26.64 -12.26 16.55
C LEU A 494 26.91 -12.06 15.06
N LEU A 495 28.16 -12.15 14.59
CA LEU A 495 28.45 -12.18 13.14
C LEU A 495 27.71 -13.28 12.35
N THR A 496 27.05 -14.22 13.05
CA THR A 496 26.23 -15.31 12.52
C THR A 496 24.76 -15.27 12.95
N ASN A 497 24.30 -14.27 13.74
CA ASN A 497 22.87 -14.00 13.94
C ASN A 497 22.31 -13.06 12.86
N ASN A 498 23.17 -12.59 11.95
CA ASN A 498 22.80 -12.05 10.66
C ASN A 498 22.27 -13.17 9.74
N ALA A 499 21.23 -13.86 10.21
CA ALA A 499 20.44 -14.83 9.45
C ALA A 499 19.20 -14.15 8.84
N GLY A 500 19.02 -12.84 9.07
CA GLY A 500 17.93 -12.02 8.54
C GLY A 500 18.39 -10.79 7.73
N GLY A 501 19.55 -10.18 8.02
CA GLY A 501 20.02 -9.03 7.25
C GLY A 501 20.07 -7.71 8.02
N SER A 502 19.93 -7.67 9.35
CA SER A 502 20.29 -6.45 10.09
C SER A 502 21.80 -6.17 9.89
N TYR A 503 22.13 -5.06 9.24
CA TYR A 503 23.48 -4.69 8.83
C TYR A 503 23.96 -3.43 9.60
N GLY A 504 25.15 -2.91 9.30
CA GLY A 504 25.65 -1.69 9.96
C GLY A 504 26.94 -1.82 10.76
N ILE A 505 27.13 -2.84 11.61
CA ILE A 505 28.47 -3.01 12.23
C ILE A 505 28.93 -4.46 12.49
N ALA A 506 30.22 -4.67 12.19
CA ALA A 506 31.04 -5.68 12.85
C ALA A 506 31.31 -5.32 14.32
N ASN A 507 30.28 -5.37 15.18
CA ASN A 507 30.38 -5.49 16.63
C ASN A 507 30.80 -4.23 17.45
N PRO A 508 29.95 -3.22 17.63
CA PRO A 508 29.89 -2.46 18.88
C PRO A 508 29.13 -3.33 19.90
N ASN A 509 29.39 -3.13 21.18
CA ASN A 509 28.60 -3.86 22.18
C ASN A 509 27.26 -3.17 22.37
N GLY A 510 26.17 -3.91 22.15
CA GLY A 510 24.85 -3.49 22.53
C GLY A 510 24.12 -2.58 21.54
N SER A 511 24.19 -2.93 20.25
CA SER A 511 23.54 -2.19 19.17
C SER A 511 22.11 -2.63 18.86
N GLN A 512 21.65 -3.74 19.43
CA GLN A 512 20.32 -4.29 19.15
C GLN A 512 19.60 -4.56 20.46
N LEU A 513 18.28 -4.37 20.48
CA LEU A 513 17.44 -5.01 21.47
C LEU A 513 17.39 -6.51 21.20
N ASN A 514 17.08 -7.31 22.20
CA ASN A 514 17.04 -8.76 22.06
C ASN A 514 15.82 -9.17 21.19
N PRO A 515 16.02 -9.79 20.01
CA PRO A 515 14.90 -10.21 19.14
C PRO A 515 14.03 -11.31 19.79
N THR A 516 14.53 -11.95 20.85
CA THR A 516 13.77 -12.97 21.60
C THR A 516 13.09 -12.41 22.86
N ALA A 517 13.08 -11.09 23.02
CA ALA A 517 12.42 -10.42 24.12
C ALA A 517 10.90 -10.61 24.08
N ALA A 518 10.22 -9.99 25.04
CA ALA A 518 8.76 -9.92 24.96
C ALA A 518 8.37 -8.90 23.88
N ASP A 519 7.57 -9.37 22.93
CA ASP A 519 6.67 -8.58 22.09
C ASP A 519 5.29 -9.23 22.27
N VAL A 520 4.43 -8.60 23.08
CA VAL A 520 3.13 -9.18 23.46
C VAL A 520 2.03 -8.90 22.43
N ASN A 521 2.14 -7.78 21.70
CA ASN A 521 1.25 -7.35 20.63
C ASN A 521 1.63 -7.96 19.27
N ASN A 522 2.82 -8.53 19.15
CA ASN A 522 3.36 -9.17 17.95
C ASN A 522 3.42 -8.18 16.78
N ASP A 523 3.93 -6.97 17.04
CA ASP A 523 4.10 -5.91 16.05
C ASP A 523 5.55 -5.59 15.71
N GLY A 524 6.51 -6.35 16.25
CA GLY A 524 7.95 -6.21 15.94
C GLY A 524 8.68 -5.24 16.86
N LEU A 525 7.95 -4.38 17.59
CA LEU A 525 8.57 -3.48 18.54
C LEU A 525 8.71 -4.12 19.92
N ASN A 526 9.93 -4.10 20.43
CA ASN A 526 10.25 -4.66 21.72
C ASN A 526 9.46 -3.99 22.88
N ASP A 527 8.79 -4.78 23.75
CA ASP A 527 8.03 -4.29 24.92
C ASP A 527 8.88 -3.42 25.88
N SER A 528 10.22 -3.55 25.84
CA SER A 528 11.12 -2.72 26.65
C SER A 528 11.08 -1.24 26.25
N VAL A 529 10.72 -0.95 25.00
CA VAL A 529 10.51 0.39 24.47
C VAL A 529 9.04 0.70 24.18
N ASP A 530 8.14 -0.29 24.15
CA ASP A 530 6.68 -0.12 24.11
C ASP A 530 5.99 -0.88 25.26
N ALA A 531 6.06 -0.33 26.47
CA ALA A 531 5.51 -0.99 27.65
C ALA A 531 3.97 -0.91 27.75
N ASP A 532 3.32 -0.03 26.98
CA ASP A 532 1.87 0.09 26.93
C ASP A 532 1.21 -0.60 25.72
N LEU A 533 2.01 -1.26 24.88
CA LEU A 533 1.60 -2.11 23.75
C LEU A 533 0.71 -1.36 22.77
N ASN A 534 1.11 -0.12 22.47
CA ASN A 534 0.36 0.79 21.61
C ASN A 534 1.04 0.98 20.23
N SER A 535 2.10 0.23 19.95
CA SER A 535 2.91 0.27 18.73
C SER A 535 3.66 1.61 18.56
N ILE A 536 3.96 2.30 19.67
CA ILE A 536 4.67 3.57 19.70
C ILE A 536 5.69 3.55 20.84
N THR A 537 6.94 3.86 20.49
CA THR A 537 8.04 3.98 21.46
C THR A 537 7.70 4.91 22.63
N ASN A 538 7.94 4.45 23.86
CA ASN A 538 7.73 5.14 25.12
C ASN A 538 8.94 5.99 25.57
N TYR A 539 9.72 6.51 24.61
CA TYR A 539 10.82 7.44 24.85
C TYR A 539 10.79 8.58 23.83
N THR A 540 11.57 9.63 24.07
CA THR A 540 11.73 10.71 23.10
C THR A 540 12.99 10.42 22.28
N SER A 541 12.81 9.96 21.04
CA SER A 541 13.93 9.63 20.17
C SER A 541 14.77 10.86 19.82
N THR A 542 16.09 10.67 19.84
CA THR A 542 17.08 11.63 19.34
C THR A 542 17.79 11.12 18.07
N TYR A 543 17.07 10.37 17.22
CA TYR A 543 17.59 9.77 15.97
C TYR A 543 18.36 10.73 15.05
N SER A 544 18.09 12.03 15.11
CA SER A 544 18.93 13.03 14.43
C SER A 544 20.43 12.98 14.77
N ASN A 545 20.79 12.33 15.88
CA ASN A 545 22.17 12.09 16.29
C ASN A 545 22.79 10.90 15.54
N ALA A 546 22.05 9.80 15.39
CA ALA A 546 22.45 8.55 14.73
C ALA A 546 22.73 8.72 13.23
N ILE A 547 22.25 9.81 12.63
CA ILE A 547 22.51 10.17 11.22
C ILE A 547 23.53 11.30 11.08
N ASN A 548 24.35 11.54 12.09
CA ASN A 548 25.25 12.68 12.13
C ASN A 548 26.62 12.29 12.69
N THR A 549 27.49 11.85 11.78
CA THR A 549 28.92 11.48 12.00
C THR A 549 29.76 12.43 12.86
N ALA A 550 29.30 13.65 13.13
CA ALA A 550 29.93 14.56 14.08
C ALA A 550 29.65 14.19 15.56
N ILE A 551 28.71 13.28 15.83
CA ILE A 551 28.18 12.90 17.14
C ILE A 551 28.70 11.51 17.62
N ALA A 552 29.87 11.08 17.14
CA ALA A 552 30.59 9.84 17.47
C ALA A 552 30.96 9.51 18.95
N SER A 553 30.31 10.09 19.94
CA SER A 553 30.50 9.71 21.34
C SER A 553 29.32 8.88 21.85
N CYS A 554 29.46 7.55 21.82
CA CYS A 554 28.51 6.58 22.38
C CYS A 554 28.46 6.62 23.93
N THR A 555 28.96 7.72 24.50
CA THR A 555 28.75 8.11 25.87
C THR A 555 27.70 9.21 25.89
N LEU A 556 26.44 8.82 26.13
CA LEU A 556 25.28 9.66 26.51
C LEU A 556 25.49 10.51 27.79
N PHE A 557 26.73 10.67 28.24
CA PHE A 557 27.06 11.57 29.30
C PHE A 557 27.62 12.87 28.74
N CYS A 558 26.82 13.91 28.88
CA CYS A 558 27.26 15.30 28.80
C CYS A 558 28.29 15.62 29.90
N TYR A 559 29.52 15.12 29.80
CA TYR A 559 30.63 15.68 30.55
C TYR A 559 31.32 16.69 29.67
N ARG A 560 31.36 17.96 30.09
CA ARG A 560 32.38 18.86 29.55
C ARG A 560 33.75 18.24 29.89
N PRO A 561 34.64 18.00 28.90
CA PRO A 561 35.98 17.53 29.20
C PRO A 561 36.59 18.44 30.26
N ALA A 562 37.22 17.85 31.29
CA ALA A 562 37.90 18.65 32.29
C ALA A 562 38.88 19.59 31.57
N VAL A 563 38.84 20.89 31.86
CA VAL A 563 39.77 21.86 31.25
C VAL A 563 41.19 21.44 31.63
N LEU A 564 41.94 20.87 30.67
CA LEU A 564 43.29 20.34 30.90
C LEU A 564 44.38 21.43 30.81
N SER A 565 44.01 22.63 30.37
CA SER A 565 44.91 23.78 30.23
C SER A 565 44.32 25.03 30.87
N GLY A 566 45.06 25.67 31.77
CA GLY A 566 44.63 26.88 32.48
C GLY A 566 45.06 26.87 33.94
N THR A 567 44.71 27.92 34.68
CA THR A 567 44.98 27.99 36.13
C THR A 567 44.19 26.88 36.83
N VAL A 568 44.90 25.94 37.41
CA VAL A 568 44.30 24.77 38.05
C VAL A 568 43.82 25.17 39.46
N LEU A 569 42.54 25.55 39.57
CA LEU A 569 41.92 25.92 40.84
C LEU A 569 41.63 24.67 41.69
N SER A 570 41.93 24.73 42.99
CA SER A 570 41.55 23.67 43.92
C SER A 570 40.03 23.54 43.98
N THR A 571 39.54 22.31 44.04
CA THR A 571 38.14 22.04 44.37
C THR A 571 37.98 22.21 45.89
N PRO A 572 37.17 23.17 46.37
CA PRO A 572 37.16 23.54 47.78
C PRO A 572 36.41 22.53 48.65
N GLN A 573 35.43 21.79 48.11
CA GLN A 573 34.57 20.92 48.90
C GLN A 573 34.05 19.70 48.11
N GLY A 574 33.60 18.66 48.81
CA GLY A 574 32.98 17.50 48.17
C GLY A 574 32.39 16.46 49.12
N ILE A 575 31.80 15.42 48.53
CA ILE A 575 31.25 14.23 49.19
C ILE A 575 31.83 13.00 48.48
N THR A 576 32.46 12.08 49.22
CA THR A 576 33.10 10.87 48.65
C THR A 576 32.70 9.65 49.46
N SER A 577 32.21 8.62 48.78
CA SER A 577 32.04 7.28 49.36
C SER A 577 33.31 6.44 49.28
N LEU A 578 34.38 6.98 48.68
CA LEU A 578 35.65 6.28 48.45
C LEU A 578 36.72 6.65 49.48
N HIS A 579 36.33 7.39 50.53
CA HIS A 579 37.19 7.84 51.64
C HIS A 579 38.42 8.64 51.17
N ARG A 580 38.29 9.40 50.09
CA ARG A 580 39.35 10.27 49.52
C ARG A 580 39.26 11.73 49.97
N ALA A 581 38.68 11.94 51.15
CA ALA A 581 38.60 13.22 51.81
C ALA A 581 40.01 13.71 52.21
N GLY A 582 40.36 14.96 51.89
CA GLY A 582 41.60 15.58 52.40
C GLY A 582 41.52 15.94 53.88
N VAL A 583 42.68 16.26 54.46
CA VAL A 583 42.84 16.54 55.90
C VAL A 583 42.37 17.96 56.29
N ASP A 584 42.33 18.89 55.33
CA ASP A 584 41.96 20.30 55.53
C ASP A 584 40.75 20.72 54.67
N ALA A 585 40.09 21.81 55.07
CA ALA A 585 38.85 22.34 54.49
C ALA A 585 38.94 22.80 53.00
N ASP A 586 40.12 22.77 52.38
CA ASP A 586 40.37 23.20 51.00
C ASP A 586 41.05 22.10 50.13
N ASN A 587 41.02 20.83 50.56
CA ASN A 587 41.82 19.74 49.99
C ASN A 587 40.99 18.55 49.47
N TRP A 588 39.95 18.79 48.68
CA TRP A 588 38.96 17.75 48.34
C TRP A 588 38.65 17.62 46.84
N PRO A 589 38.70 16.41 46.25
CA PRO A 589 39.75 15.38 46.34
C PRO A 589 40.98 15.75 45.48
N MET A 590 42.17 15.35 45.92
CA MET A 590 43.48 15.77 45.35
C MET A 590 43.65 15.57 43.83
N VAL A 591 42.89 14.65 43.22
CA VAL A 591 42.98 14.26 41.81
C VAL A 591 42.00 14.99 40.88
N ARG A 592 41.00 15.70 41.42
CA ARG A 592 39.99 16.43 40.63
C ARG A 592 39.99 17.91 40.99
N LYS A 593 40.62 18.72 40.14
CA LYS A 593 40.71 20.18 40.28
C LYS A 593 39.78 20.86 39.26
N GLY A 594 39.41 22.11 39.51
CA GLY A 594 38.56 22.91 38.62
C GLY A 594 37.05 22.77 38.83
N ALA A 595 36.60 22.08 39.89
CA ALA A 595 35.18 21.97 40.25
C ALA A 595 34.85 22.84 41.47
N TRP A 596 33.61 23.34 41.57
CA TRP A 596 33.12 24.03 42.78
C TRP A 596 32.78 23.04 43.91
N THR A 597 32.28 21.86 43.56
CA THR A 597 31.99 20.75 44.47
C THR A 597 32.30 19.44 43.76
N ALA A 598 32.94 18.49 44.45
CA ALA A 598 33.15 17.13 43.93
C ALA A 598 32.22 16.10 44.59
N LEU A 599 31.56 15.26 43.80
CA LEU A 599 30.80 14.10 44.28
C LEU A 599 31.48 12.83 43.74
N GLU A 600 31.76 11.85 44.60
CA GLU A 600 32.51 10.66 44.20
C GLU A 600 31.94 9.37 44.83
N ALA A 601 31.51 8.43 43.99
CA ALA A 601 31.11 7.08 44.40
C ALA A 601 31.31 6.09 43.25
N LYS A 602 31.46 4.78 43.56
CA LYS A 602 31.48 3.71 42.54
C LYS A 602 30.12 3.05 42.34
N THR A 603 29.33 2.95 43.40
CA THR A 603 28.09 2.15 43.43
C THR A 603 27.01 2.78 44.29
N LYS A 604 27.20 4.03 44.76
CA LYS A 604 26.24 4.71 45.63
C LYS A 604 25.61 5.88 44.88
N GLY A 605 24.28 5.89 44.84
CA GLY A 605 23.53 7.05 44.36
C GLY A 605 23.64 8.23 45.32
N PHE A 606 23.60 9.44 44.77
CA PHE A 606 23.42 10.67 45.53
C PHE A 606 21.93 10.96 45.65
N VAL A 607 21.39 10.98 46.87
CA VAL A 607 19.97 11.21 47.11
C VAL A 607 19.80 12.55 47.85
N PRO A 608 19.41 13.63 47.16
CA PRO A 608 19.06 14.88 47.81
C PRO A 608 17.69 14.79 48.51
N ASN A 609 17.47 15.64 49.50
CA ASN A 609 16.15 15.77 50.13
C ASN A 609 15.12 16.22 49.08
N ARG A 610 13.98 15.55 49.04
CA ARG A 610 12.88 15.84 48.11
C ARG A 610 11.82 16.66 48.83
N LEU A 611 11.57 17.89 48.37
CA LEU A 611 10.66 18.85 49.00
C LEU A 611 9.69 19.42 47.97
N THR A 612 8.49 19.78 48.40
CA THR A 612 7.57 20.62 47.61
C THR A 612 7.98 22.10 47.68
N ILE A 613 7.52 22.91 46.73
CA ILE A 613 7.78 24.36 46.76
C ILE A 613 7.30 25.02 48.05
N ALA A 614 6.19 24.54 48.63
CA ALA A 614 5.66 25.01 49.90
C ALA A 614 6.62 24.69 51.07
N GLN A 615 7.22 23.51 51.08
CA GLN A 615 8.20 23.12 52.10
C GLN A 615 9.51 23.89 51.95
N ILE A 616 9.95 24.16 50.72
CA ILE A 616 11.14 24.98 50.44
C ILE A 616 10.96 26.40 50.96
N ASN A 617 9.79 27.00 50.76
CA ASN A 617 9.47 28.34 51.25
C ASN A 617 9.38 28.46 52.78
N LEU A 618 9.29 27.33 53.50
CA LEU A 618 9.29 27.30 54.97
C LEU A 618 10.69 27.24 55.58
N ILE A 619 11.75 27.05 54.78
CA ILE A 619 13.13 27.06 55.26
C ILE A 619 13.45 28.47 55.80
N PRO A 620 13.84 28.63 57.09
CA PRO A 620 14.13 29.94 57.64
C PRO A 620 15.23 30.66 56.85
N ALA A 621 15.04 31.95 56.57
CA ALA A 621 16.00 32.73 55.77
C ALA A 621 17.43 32.74 56.36
N GLY A 622 17.57 32.60 57.69
CA GLY A 622 18.87 32.50 58.35
C GLY A 622 19.61 31.17 58.13
N ASP A 623 18.93 30.14 57.66
CA ASP A 623 19.48 28.79 57.44
C ASP A 623 19.88 28.55 55.98
N LEU A 624 19.44 29.41 55.05
CA LEU A 624 19.78 29.33 53.65
C LEU A 624 21.28 29.57 53.43
N ARG A 625 21.88 28.79 52.53
CA ARG A 625 23.29 28.86 52.15
C ARG A 625 23.40 28.80 50.64
N GLU A 626 24.35 29.53 50.08
CA GLU A 626 24.75 29.36 48.68
C GLU A 626 25.19 27.91 48.45
N GLY A 627 24.69 27.30 47.38
CA GLY A 627 24.89 25.89 47.06
C GLY A 627 23.95 24.92 47.78
N MET A 628 23.01 25.38 48.61
CA MET A 628 21.99 24.50 49.20
C MET A 628 21.16 23.84 48.10
N MET A 629 20.98 22.53 48.18
CA MET A 629 20.42 21.70 47.09
C MET A 629 19.30 20.81 47.61
N VAL A 630 18.18 20.79 46.89
CA VAL A 630 17.04 19.89 47.11
C VAL A 630 16.48 19.43 45.77
N TYR A 631 15.74 18.33 45.76
CA TYR A 631 14.89 17.98 44.62
C TYR A 631 13.52 18.61 44.82
N ASN A 632 13.13 19.56 43.95
CA ASN A 632 11.81 20.19 44.04
C ASN A 632 10.79 19.31 43.30
N ILE A 633 9.98 18.58 44.06
CA ILE A 633 8.98 17.64 43.52
C ILE A 633 7.87 18.40 42.78
N SER A 634 7.61 19.66 43.13
CA SER A 634 6.56 20.47 42.48
C SER A 634 6.94 20.97 41.09
N SER A 635 8.23 20.98 40.76
CA SER A 635 8.75 21.51 39.49
C SER A 635 9.64 20.50 38.76
N ASP A 636 9.67 19.27 39.27
CA ASP A 636 10.45 18.13 38.79
C ASP A 636 11.90 18.47 38.40
N CYS A 637 12.63 19.10 39.33
CA CYS A 637 13.97 19.59 39.04
C CYS A 637 14.91 19.61 40.23
N LEU A 638 16.22 19.61 39.92
CA LEU A 638 17.24 19.92 40.90
C LEU A 638 17.18 21.41 41.23
N TYR A 639 16.86 21.75 42.47
CA TYR A 639 16.67 23.12 42.91
C TYR A 639 17.85 23.54 43.78
N ILE A 640 18.62 24.53 43.32
CA ILE A 640 19.84 24.99 43.97
C ILE A 640 19.69 26.46 44.36
N ASN A 641 20.02 26.79 45.61
CA ASN A 641 20.07 28.17 46.06
C ASN A 641 21.42 28.80 45.69
N THR A 642 21.39 29.79 44.82
CA THR A 642 22.59 30.36 44.16
C THR A 642 23.18 31.58 44.87
N ASP A 643 22.50 32.14 45.88
CA ASP A 643 22.97 33.34 46.58
C ASP A 643 22.73 33.30 48.11
N GLY A 644 22.20 32.19 48.63
CA GLY A 644 21.90 32.02 50.04
C GLY A 644 20.68 32.79 50.55
N THR A 645 19.83 33.32 49.66
CA THR A 645 18.63 34.09 50.01
C THR A 645 17.33 33.38 49.62
N PRO A 646 16.16 33.78 50.14
CA PRO A 646 14.88 33.20 49.73
C PRO A 646 14.59 33.32 48.22
N THR A 647 15.19 34.30 47.53
CA THR A 647 15.06 34.50 46.07
C THR A 647 16.12 33.77 45.25
N GLY A 648 17.11 33.15 45.91
CA GLY A 648 18.26 32.51 45.30
C GLY A 648 17.98 31.16 44.65
N TRP A 649 16.82 30.57 44.89
CA TRP A 649 16.48 29.25 44.35
C TRP A 649 16.33 29.27 42.82
N LYS A 650 17.09 28.41 42.14
CA LYS A 650 17.07 28.22 40.69
C LYS A 650 16.84 26.76 40.36
N CYS A 651 15.95 26.52 39.38
CA CYS A 651 15.57 25.21 38.88
C CYS A 651 16.51 24.82 37.75
N PHE A 652 17.19 23.69 37.95
CA PHE A 652 18.04 23.06 36.97
C PHE A 652 17.30 21.81 36.50
N ASN A 653 16.52 21.98 35.44
CA ASN A 653 15.76 20.94 34.73
C ASN A 653 16.23 20.75 33.29
N THR A 654 17.22 21.53 32.85
CA THR A 654 17.83 21.43 31.54
C THR A 654 19.26 20.97 31.73
N GLN A 655 19.61 19.86 31.09
CA GLN A 655 20.98 19.34 31.07
C GLN A 655 21.86 20.32 30.28
N ALA A 656 22.87 20.92 30.91
CA ALA A 656 23.98 21.53 30.19
C ALA A 656 25.01 20.41 29.99
N CYS A 657 25.49 20.05 28.80
CA CYS A 657 25.67 20.71 27.49
C CYS A 657 26.13 19.55 26.52
N PRO A 658 26.51 19.73 25.23
CA PRO A 658 27.36 20.86 24.85
C PRO A 658 27.29 21.40 23.42
N ASP A 659 27.91 22.58 23.33
CA ASP A 659 28.29 23.38 22.15
C ASP A 659 28.36 22.67 20.79
#